data_AF-A0A423VEK3-F1
#
_entry.id   AF-A0A423VEK3-F1
#
_cell.length_a   1.000
_cell.length_b   1.000
_cell.length_c   1.000
_cell.angle_alpha   90.00
_cell.angle_beta   90.00
_cell.angle_gamma   90.00
#
_symmetry.space_group_name_H-M   'P 1'
#
loop_
_entity.id
_entity.type
_entity.pdbx_description
1 polymer ?
#
loop_
_entity_poly.entity_id
_entity_poly.type
_entity_poly.pdbx_seq_one_letter_code
_entity_poly.pdbx_strand_id
1 'polypeptide(L)'
;MAVVMGGMSLWGLLALSSLAVTAITGGVAATETRQSGGICETAKYENKTRIFIMSDISNEPDDQMSLVRFLTYANELDLINIAAVTSTWKNDSIDTPTIFSVIDGYGKVVDNLNSNVPAAGVYPSAEEVAAKVVTGHPVYGMAALDEPSPSNASTALIAGVDASDEPLWVTAWGGANVLAEALSQVKNERSEEEVAAFVKKLRVYSISDQDDAGAWIRTNFPTLFYIVSVHGFSEYALATWNGISGDLYRHFDKGGPDSSLVTNEWLQKHIRIGSLGEYYPEFQFIMEGDTPSFLGLIPNGLGAPEHPEWGGWGGRYILADSSGAQGMFSDAADFAIGVNNETYLSQFATIWRWRRAYQHDFAARMQWTVAPGNGTGSTNRQPVAVVNGSCATLEIPYVLGESVVLDASESWDPDGDDVSFDWFHYREPTFRIEGDTPRISPNVTFDPLNQVGSVVNVTPNDNEIVLRVLDFASLGSLAALTQASRTWHDFIDKIHQDAIYAARMPDSVPSMAPDAYFSGMAAFRSGTLSGGITSWKEACRRRTLLVDAWNAPEPRPTVFVIQVGNRPVWRFKPDFKRRIIVSTSQAGGLNVTDMDRGNLIWSLGHEEVRSFAHLEYQDGTAVWDRFGNAIEVWKTDLPGCARGEFRRVALLPHDTETRGFQLSFDTLSVVSTEGEGFVYDIPPSCPDVPVTLRTHLDIARGAIGHLDQDRDIVMYSMGSEGYHFYEKASGELLGMIRPENVSTANVYHIVHPSTFASDPSSIVDIIGGLGGMLSTQTGSAFEPQNHRERLTPIDIQRGHLSSHRRPVDPEAEAQHAIPPINEDEWGAGMLKGDTMVGVSRGGRLIVCWDWRRALRSAQDLASVTALVECEPSGDSNFDLGGWLSIHETVAGKRVIFEVKERIYFLSLGKEGRLIMGKPAFAVAPSIAPQITVPVSFMAIYDDCLMSTFATLGMELEDEEDGDQEGQPAQRSGITMDTYILRAAVLYVLSVTQQTATLVDEIQQTTSFANEDLDPLTYELFDLRHPLERLGDPDLVIPIRLQPPILTLVRGCGDALARVNAVLGDYADGTLRDENWAIKAPEEVRYCLDFDFDSQLLLTALISPVVSQNAH
;
A
#
# COMPACT_ATOMS: atom_id res chain seq x y z
N MET A 1 -43.42 -41.28 37.71
CA MET A 1 -44.05 -42.31 36.86
C MET A 1 -43.24 -42.36 35.57
N ALA A 2 -42.23 -43.23 35.50
CA ALA A 2 -42.35 -44.63 35.07
C ALA A 2 -42.54 -44.73 33.54
N VAL A 3 -41.83 -45.54 32.74
CA VAL A 3 -40.80 -46.58 32.95
C VAL A 3 -40.49 -47.10 31.53
N VAL A 4 -39.19 -47.17 31.18
CA VAL A 4 -38.50 -48.37 30.65
C VAL A 4 -38.83 -48.93 29.26
N MET A 5 -37.79 -49.06 28.42
CA MET A 5 -37.19 -50.31 27.87
C MET A 5 -36.25 -49.88 26.72
N GLY A 6 -34.99 -50.32 26.59
CA GLY A 6 -34.25 -51.42 27.22
C GLY A 6 -33.57 -52.27 26.12
N GLY A 7 -32.28 -52.59 26.29
CA GLY A 7 -31.55 -53.64 25.53
C GLY A 7 -30.30 -53.13 24.80
N MET A 8 -29.11 -53.12 25.42
CA MET A 8 -28.04 -54.17 25.39
C MET A 8 -27.31 -54.21 24.03
N SER A 9 -25.98 -54.25 23.88
CA SER A 9 -24.77 -54.42 24.70
C SER A 9 -23.56 -54.18 23.74
N LEU A 10 -22.31 -53.81 24.06
CA LEU A 10 -21.28 -54.56 24.81
C LEU A 10 -19.90 -53.81 24.64
N TRP A 11 -19.07 -53.74 25.70
CA TRP A 11 -17.60 -53.47 25.80
C TRP A 11 -16.96 -52.05 25.88
N GLY A 12 -16.18 -51.85 26.98
CA GLY A 12 -15.10 -50.85 27.22
C GLY A 12 -15.59 -49.51 27.80
N LEU A 13 -15.15 -48.95 28.93
CA LEU A 13 -13.96 -49.05 29.79
C LEU A 13 -14.34 -48.56 31.21
N LEU A 14 -13.69 -49.10 32.25
CA LEU A 14 -13.91 -48.78 33.67
C LEU A 14 -12.73 -47.98 34.24
N ALA A 15 -13.10 -46.95 35.03
CA ALA A 15 -12.47 -46.44 36.25
C ALA A 15 -11.09 -45.76 36.18
N LEU A 16 -11.02 -44.50 36.67
CA LEU A 16 -10.35 -44.19 37.95
C LEU A 16 -10.59 -42.72 38.37
N SER A 17 -11.42 -42.55 39.39
CA SER A 17 -11.50 -41.36 40.24
C SER A 17 -11.62 -41.84 41.69
N SER A 18 -10.64 -41.51 42.54
CA SER A 18 -10.71 -41.39 44.01
C SER A 18 -9.32 -41.49 44.63
N LEU A 19 -8.88 -40.45 45.34
CA LEU A 19 -8.51 -40.52 46.76
C LEU A 19 -7.93 -39.19 47.26
N ALA A 20 -8.63 -38.59 48.22
CA ALA A 20 -8.17 -37.51 49.07
C ALA A 20 -7.75 -38.08 50.44
N VAL A 21 -6.65 -37.53 50.98
CA VAL A 21 -6.36 -37.18 52.40
C VAL A 21 -6.73 -38.21 53.50
N THR A 22 -5.76 -38.71 54.29
CA THR A 22 -5.42 -38.24 55.67
C THR A 22 -4.38 -39.16 56.38
N ALA A 23 -3.49 -38.53 57.17
CA ALA A 23 -2.95 -38.94 58.50
C ALA A 23 -1.55 -39.58 58.68
N ILE A 24 -0.56 -38.70 58.87
CA ILE A 24 0.45 -38.58 59.96
C ILE A 24 0.70 -39.79 60.90
N THR A 25 1.95 -40.29 60.96
CA THR A 25 2.89 -40.27 62.13
C THR A 25 3.95 -41.38 62.08
N GLY A 26 5.21 -41.00 62.31
CA GLY A 26 6.16 -41.80 63.11
C GLY A 26 7.24 -42.60 62.37
N GLY A 27 8.48 -42.09 62.39
CA GLY A 27 9.67 -42.89 62.04
C GLY A 27 10.95 -42.08 61.89
N VAL A 28 11.47 -41.53 63.00
CA VAL A 28 12.85 -41.02 63.07
C VAL A 28 13.79 -42.22 62.98
N ALA A 29 14.59 -42.31 61.91
CA ALA A 29 15.77 -43.17 61.87
C ALA A 29 16.78 -42.64 60.84
N ALA A 30 17.95 -42.25 61.37
CA ALA A 30 19.27 -42.17 60.77
C ALA A 30 19.45 -41.45 59.42
N THR A 31 20.12 -40.30 59.52
CA THR A 31 21.03 -39.73 58.53
C THR A 31 21.92 -40.81 57.89
N GLU A 32 21.55 -41.29 56.71
CA GLU A 32 22.50 -41.76 55.72
C GLU A 32 22.67 -40.64 54.70
N THR A 33 23.86 -40.04 54.72
CA THR A 33 24.43 -39.22 53.64
C THR A 33 24.33 -40.01 52.33
N ARG A 34 23.26 -39.78 51.57
CA ARG A 34 23.26 -40.10 50.13
C ARG A 34 24.29 -39.19 49.49
N GLN A 35 25.50 -39.72 49.30
CA GLN A 35 26.31 -39.37 48.14
C GLN A 35 25.45 -39.65 46.90
N SER A 36 24.75 -38.65 46.37
CA SER A 36 24.37 -38.67 44.96
C SER A 36 25.70 -38.71 44.19
N GLY A 37 25.90 -39.79 43.44
CA GLY A 37 27.12 -40.02 42.68
C GLY A 37 27.39 -38.86 41.72
N GLY A 38 28.66 -38.62 41.42
CA GLY A 38 29.20 -37.48 40.65
C GLY A 38 28.76 -37.35 39.19
N ILE A 39 27.48 -37.57 38.87
CA ILE A 39 26.88 -37.44 37.54
C ILE A 39 27.08 -36.01 37.02
N CYS A 40 26.88 -34.99 37.86
CA CYS A 40 26.98 -33.59 37.44
C CYS A 40 28.42 -33.04 37.39
N GLU A 41 29.36 -33.63 38.14
CA GLU A 41 30.77 -33.21 38.12
C GLU A 41 31.46 -33.61 36.82
N THR A 42 31.09 -34.76 36.25
CA THR A 42 31.71 -35.30 35.04
C THR A 42 30.97 -34.97 33.74
N ALA A 43 29.70 -34.53 33.81
CA ALA A 43 28.83 -34.32 32.66
C ALA A 43 29.45 -33.45 31.55
N LYS A 44 30.15 -32.36 31.92
CA LYS A 44 30.81 -31.46 30.96
C LYS A 44 31.96 -32.09 30.15
N TYR A 45 32.40 -33.30 30.51
CA TYR A 45 33.47 -34.02 29.85
C TYR A 45 32.98 -35.20 28.98
N GLU A 46 31.71 -35.58 29.09
CA GLU A 46 31.15 -36.77 28.41
C GLU A 46 30.88 -36.51 26.92
N ASN A 47 30.47 -35.30 26.56
CA ASN A 47 30.23 -34.90 25.16
C ASN A 47 30.88 -33.55 24.87
N LYS A 48 32.16 -33.57 24.48
CA LYS A 48 32.94 -32.35 24.23
C LYS A 48 32.63 -31.79 22.85
N THR A 49 32.40 -30.49 22.78
CA THR A 49 32.25 -29.77 21.51
C THR A 49 33.54 -29.86 20.72
N ARG A 50 33.45 -30.31 19.46
CA ARG A 50 34.61 -30.47 18.57
C ARG A 50 34.98 -29.13 17.96
N ILE A 51 36.27 -28.80 17.96
CA ILE A 51 36.76 -27.49 17.52
C ILE A 51 37.99 -27.57 16.61
N PHE A 52 38.00 -26.75 15.56
CA PHE A 52 39.10 -26.51 14.63
C PHE A 52 39.41 -25.01 14.64
N ILE A 53 40.63 -24.65 15.04
CA ILE A 53 41.03 -23.24 15.20
C ILE A 53 41.86 -22.81 13.97
N MET A 54 41.54 -21.67 13.37
CA MET A 54 42.35 -21.03 12.32
C MET A 54 42.86 -19.69 12.83
N SER A 55 44.17 -19.56 13.03
CA SER A 55 44.78 -18.36 13.63
C SER A 55 45.94 -17.84 12.80
N ASP A 56 45.99 -16.52 12.62
CA ASP A 56 47.10 -15.77 12.04
C ASP A 56 48.10 -15.29 13.11
N ILE A 57 48.23 -16.09 14.18
CA ILE A 57 49.11 -15.89 15.33
C ILE A 57 50.43 -15.20 14.99
N SER A 58 50.86 -14.32 15.88
CA SER A 58 52.00 -13.39 15.72
C SER A 58 51.72 -12.17 14.84
N ASN A 59 50.52 -12.04 14.26
CA ASN A 59 50.05 -10.78 13.70
C ASN A 59 49.93 -9.73 14.82
N GLU A 60 49.07 -10.02 15.79
CA GLU A 60 48.88 -9.25 17.01
C GLU A 60 49.14 -10.15 18.24
N PRO A 61 49.39 -9.56 19.43
CA PRO A 61 49.62 -10.34 20.65
C PRO A 61 48.41 -11.18 21.09
N ASP A 62 47.20 -10.84 20.66
CA ASP A 62 45.94 -11.36 21.18
C ASP A 62 45.60 -12.79 20.72
N ASP A 63 45.97 -13.22 19.51
CA ASP A 63 45.91 -14.63 19.10
C ASP A 63 46.69 -15.53 20.08
N GLN A 64 47.89 -15.08 20.48
CA GLN A 64 48.74 -15.81 21.41
C GLN A 64 48.12 -15.84 22.81
N MET A 65 47.51 -14.74 23.25
CA MET A 65 46.74 -14.70 24.50
C MET A 65 45.54 -15.65 24.46
N SER A 66 44.78 -15.64 23.37
CA SER A 66 43.62 -16.50 23.14
C SER A 66 44.02 -17.98 23.13
N LEU A 67 45.18 -18.33 22.54
CA LEU A 67 45.71 -19.69 22.57
C LEU A 67 46.11 -20.12 23.99
N VAL A 68 46.78 -19.25 24.77
CA VAL A 68 47.09 -19.52 26.18
C VAL A 68 45.81 -19.81 26.96
N ARG A 69 44.77 -18.97 26.81
CA ARG A 69 43.48 -19.20 27.46
C ARG A 69 42.85 -20.50 27.00
N PHE A 70 42.74 -20.73 25.70
CA PHE A 70 42.15 -21.95 25.13
C PHE A 70 42.76 -23.23 25.72
N LEU A 71 44.08 -23.31 25.88
CA LEU A 71 44.75 -24.48 26.44
C LEU A 71 44.35 -24.76 27.89
N THR A 72 43.93 -23.75 28.65
CA THR A 72 43.36 -23.94 29.99
C THR A 72 41.93 -24.50 30.00
N TYR A 73 41.25 -24.52 28.84
CA TYR A 73 39.95 -25.15 28.60
C TYR A 73 40.03 -26.40 27.71
N ALA A 74 41.22 -26.83 27.29
CA ALA A 74 41.40 -27.96 26.37
C ALA A 74 40.90 -29.31 26.91
N ASN A 75 40.61 -29.40 28.20
CA ASN A 75 39.93 -30.55 28.78
C ASN A 75 38.41 -30.58 28.56
N GLU A 76 37.79 -29.45 28.22
CA GLU A 76 36.33 -29.30 28.05
C GLU A 76 35.91 -29.27 26.57
N LEU A 77 36.86 -29.14 25.65
CA LEU A 77 36.64 -29.15 24.20
C LEU A 77 37.42 -30.28 23.54
N ASP A 78 36.89 -30.83 22.45
CA ASP A 78 37.61 -31.80 21.62
C ASP A 78 38.35 -31.06 20.50
N LEU A 79 39.60 -30.69 20.76
CA LEU A 79 40.45 -30.05 19.77
C LEU A 79 40.73 -31.03 18.62
N ILE A 80 40.27 -30.70 17.42
CA ILE A 80 40.57 -31.44 16.19
C ILE A 80 41.92 -31.00 15.64
N ASN A 81 42.09 -29.70 15.35
CA ASN A 81 43.33 -29.13 14.84
C ASN A 81 43.48 -27.64 15.17
N ILE A 82 44.72 -27.16 15.14
CA ILE A 82 45.08 -25.73 15.13
C ILE A 82 45.81 -25.45 13.82
N ALA A 83 45.21 -24.63 12.96
CA ALA A 83 45.77 -24.23 11.68
C ALA A 83 46.41 -22.83 11.78
N ALA A 84 47.69 -22.72 11.44
CA ALA A 84 48.30 -21.42 11.18
C ALA A 84 47.86 -20.92 9.80
N VAL A 85 47.24 -19.74 9.74
CA VAL A 85 46.68 -19.13 8.53
C VAL A 85 47.19 -17.70 8.33
N THR A 86 46.76 -17.07 7.23
CA THR A 86 46.98 -15.66 6.92
C THR A 86 45.73 -14.84 7.21
N SER A 87 45.85 -13.52 7.20
CA SER A 87 44.74 -12.55 7.27
C SER A 87 45.09 -11.28 6.50
N THR A 88 44.24 -10.26 6.55
CA THR A 88 44.54 -8.90 6.07
C THR A 88 45.80 -8.33 6.73
N TRP A 89 45.97 -8.60 8.02
CA TRP A 89 47.03 -8.02 8.84
C TRP A 89 48.33 -8.83 8.80
N LYS A 90 48.24 -10.10 8.38
CA LYS A 90 49.36 -10.98 8.09
C LYS A 90 49.11 -11.80 6.82
N ASN A 91 49.32 -11.18 5.67
CA ASN A 91 48.74 -11.64 4.40
C ASN A 91 49.61 -12.60 3.56
N ASP A 92 50.87 -12.81 3.91
CA ASP A 92 51.84 -13.57 3.10
C ASP A 92 52.75 -14.49 3.93
N SER A 93 52.42 -14.73 5.20
CA SER A 93 53.24 -15.56 6.10
C SER A 93 52.43 -16.22 7.21
N ILE A 94 52.96 -17.31 7.77
CA ILE A 94 52.40 -18.08 8.89
C ILE A 94 53.46 -18.29 9.98
N ASP A 95 53.08 -18.45 11.25
CA ASP A 95 54.02 -18.62 12.37
C ASP A 95 53.66 -19.79 13.30
N THR A 96 53.93 -21.02 12.83
CA THR A 96 53.83 -22.21 13.68
C THR A 96 54.84 -22.26 14.82
N PRO A 97 56.10 -21.73 14.73
CA PRO A 97 57.00 -21.66 15.88
C PRO A 97 56.39 -21.02 17.13
N THR A 98 55.61 -19.95 16.98
CA THR A 98 54.92 -19.32 18.11
C THR A 98 53.84 -20.24 18.72
N ILE A 99 53.05 -20.95 17.90
CA ILE A 99 52.09 -21.97 18.38
C ILE A 99 52.79 -23.04 19.21
N PHE A 100 53.88 -23.63 18.68
CA PHE A 100 54.64 -24.65 19.38
C PHE A 100 55.26 -24.14 20.68
N SER A 101 55.73 -22.88 20.71
CA SER A 101 56.27 -22.28 21.92
C SER A 101 55.24 -22.17 23.04
N VAL A 102 54.00 -21.82 22.72
CA VAL A 102 52.89 -21.80 23.69
C VAL A 102 52.56 -23.23 24.16
N ILE A 103 52.52 -24.21 23.25
CA ILE A 103 52.28 -25.63 23.57
C ILE A 103 53.39 -26.19 24.47
N ASP A 104 54.65 -25.80 24.26
CA ASP A 104 55.78 -26.17 25.11
C ASP A 104 55.62 -25.59 26.53
N GLY A 105 55.11 -24.35 26.64
CA GLY A 105 54.72 -23.74 27.91
C GLY A 105 53.62 -24.52 28.62
N TYR A 106 52.60 -24.93 27.87
CA TYR A 106 51.50 -25.76 28.35
C TYR A 106 51.97 -27.13 28.84
N GLY A 107 52.88 -27.79 28.11
CA GLY A 107 53.45 -29.09 28.48
C GLY A 107 54.12 -29.11 29.86
N LYS A 108 54.63 -27.96 30.33
CA LYS A 108 55.22 -27.83 31.67
C LYS A 108 54.20 -27.80 32.80
N VAL A 109 52.92 -27.57 32.48
CA VAL A 109 51.86 -27.34 33.48
C VAL A 109 50.69 -28.33 33.40
N VAL A 110 50.65 -29.22 32.40
CA VAL A 110 49.58 -30.23 32.22
C VAL A 110 49.36 -31.08 33.47
N ASP A 111 50.43 -31.50 34.15
CA ASP A 111 50.31 -32.32 35.36
C ASP A 111 49.62 -31.55 36.51
N ASN A 112 49.93 -30.25 36.66
CA ASN A 112 49.27 -29.42 37.66
C ASN A 112 47.79 -29.18 37.29
N LEU A 113 47.49 -28.91 36.02
CA LEU A 113 46.12 -28.79 35.51
C LEU A 113 45.30 -30.07 35.76
N ASN A 114 45.86 -31.23 35.45
CA ASN A 114 45.24 -32.54 35.67
C ASN A 114 44.98 -32.85 37.15
N SER A 115 45.76 -32.26 38.06
CA SER A 115 45.54 -32.45 39.50
C SER A 115 44.35 -31.66 40.08
N ASN A 116 43.77 -30.73 39.29
CA ASN A 116 42.65 -29.88 39.69
C ASN A 116 41.29 -30.31 39.10
N VAL A 117 41.28 -31.41 38.34
CA VAL A 117 40.09 -31.89 37.61
C VAL A 117 39.85 -33.38 37.92
N PRO A 118 38.59 -33.85 37.84
CA PRO A 118 38.30 -35.27 38.02
C PRO A 118 38.92 -36.11 36.89
N ALA A 119 38.99 -37.43 37.08
CA ALA A 119 39.57 -38.34 36.09
C ALA A 119 38.88 -38.31 34.71
N ALA A 120 37.62 -37.90 34.64
CA ALA A 120 36.92 -37.70 33.36
C ALA A 120 37.36 -36.42 32.62
N GLY A 121 37.91 -35.44 33.35
CA GLY A 121 38.28 -34.12 32.85
C GLY A 121 39.77 -33.95 32.53
N VAL A 122 40.47 -35.04 32.22
CA VAL A 122 41.90 -35.02 31.88
C VAL A 122 42.15 -34.11 30.66
N TYR A 123 43.17 -33.27 30.79
CA TYR A 123 43.70 -32.41 29.75
C TYR A 123 44.49 -33.22 28.72
N PRO A 124 44.43 -32.87 27.42
CA PRO A 124 45.28 -33.47 26.41
C PRO A 124 46.75 -33.18 26.70
N SER A 125 47.62 -34.13 26.40
CA SER A 125 49.06 -33.92 26.52
C SER A 125 49.56 -32.89 25.50
N ALA A 126 50.68 -32.22 25.79
CA ALA A 126 51.29 -31.30 24.84
C ALA A 126 51.71 -31.99 23.53
N GLU A 127 52.07 -33.27 23.57
CA GLU A 127 52.38 -34.06 22.37
C GLU A 127 51.13 -34.26 21.50
N GLU A 128 49.98 -34.58 22.10
CA GLU A 128 48.70 -34.70 21.38
C GLU A 128 48.26 -33.36 20.77
N VAL A 129 48.43 -32.25 21.49
CA VAL A 129 48.11 -30.91 20.97
C VAL A 129 49.07 -30.52 19.85
N ALA A 130 50.38 -30.75 20.01
CA ALA A 130 51.40 -30.45 19.00
C ALA A 130 51.17 -31.26 17.70
N ALA A 131 50.78 -32.52 17.81
CA ALA A 131 50.47 -33.38 16.66
C ALA A 131 49.26 -32.89 15.84
N LYS A 132 48.42 -32.03 16.42
CA LYS A 132 47.23 -31.46 15.80
C LYS A 132 47.49 -30.10 15.12
N VAL A 133 48.73 -29.59 15.15
CA VAL A 133 49.09 -28.35 14.46
C VAL A 133 49.26 -28.59 12.96
N VAL A 134 48.54 -27.82 12.16
CA VAL A 134 48.54 -27.85 10.68
C VAL A 134 48.73 -26.43 10.12
N THR A 135 48.88 -26.29 8.81
CA THR A 135 49.25 -25.04 8.15
C THR A 135 48.41 -24.79 6.89
N GLY A 136 47.82 -23.61 6.79
CA GLY A 136 47.30 -23.12 5.51
C GLY A 136 48.44 -22.72 4.56
N HIS A 137 48.06 -22.26 3.37
CA HIS A 137 49.01 -21.60 2.47
C HIS A 137 49.39 -20.21 3.00
N PRO A 138 50.64 -19.75 2.82
CA PRO A 138 51.08 -18.41 3.20
C PRO A 138 50.67 -17.37 2.14
N VAL A 139 49.40 -17.37 1.75
CA VAL A 139 48.83 -16.45 0.76
C VAL A 139 47.46 -15.94 1.23
N TYR A 140 47.18 -14.69 0.88
CA TYR A 140 45.99 -14.00 1.35
C TYR A 140 44.69 -14.60 0.81
N GLY A 141 43.80 -15.02 1.71
CA GLY A 141 42.40 -15.30 1.42
C GLY A 141 42.19 -16.27 0.26
N MET A 142 41.44 -15.81 -0.74
CA MET A 142 41.06 -16.58 -1.92
C MET A 142 42.22 -17.02 -2.80
N ALA A 143 43.40 -16.38 -2.70
CA ALA A 143 44.60 -16.82 -3.42
C ALA A 143 45.02 -18.25 -3.06
N ALA A 144 44.60 -18.75 -1.88
CA ALA A 144 44.86 -20.14 -1.48
C ALA A 144 44.20 -21.17 -2.41
N LEU A 145 43.15 -20.80 -3.15
CA LEU A 145 42.50 -21.70 -4.11
C LEU A 145 43.29 -21.88 -5.42
N ASP A 146 44.24 -20.98 -5.71
CA ASP A 146 45.08 -21.04 -6.91
C ASP A 146 46.36 -21.86 -6.69
N GLU A 147 46.60 -22.32 -5.45
CA GLU A 147 47.75 -23.14 -5.12
C GLU A 147 47.65 -24.54 -5.75
N PRO A 148 48.76 -25.11 -6.25
CA PRO A 148 48.73 -26.31 -7.08
C PRO A 148 48.39 -27.60 -6.31
N SER A 149 48.38 -27.55 -4.99
CA SER A 149 48.09 -28.69 -4.12
C SER A 149 47.40 -28.23 -2.85
N PRO A 150 46.42 -28.98 -2.31
CA PRO A 150 45.78 -28.61 -1.07
C PRO A 150 46.76 -28.47 0.10
N SER A 151 46.49 -27.53 1.00
CA SER A 151 47.18 -27.39 2.27
C SER A 151 46.92 -28.60 3.17
N ASN A 152 47.84 -28.87 4.11
CA ASN A 152 47.58 -29.91 5.11
C ASN A 152 46.43 -29.50 6.06
N ALA A 153 46.17 -28.20 6.23
CA ALA A 153 45.07 -27.71 7.03
C ALA A 153 43.71 -27.94 6.38
N SER A 154 43.55 -27.70 5.07
CA SER A 154 42.30 -27.98 4.36
C SER A 154 42.00 -29.48 4.36
N THR A 155 43.01 -30.30 4.10
CA THR A 155 42.90 -31.77 4.14
C THR A 155 42.51 -32.25 5.55
N ALA A 156 43.13 -31.70 6.59
CA ALA A 156 42.80 -32.03 7.98
C ALA A 156 41.38 -31.58 8.37
N LEU A 157 40.93 -30.41 7.90
CA LEU A 157 39.58 -29.93 8.14
C LEU A 157 38.54 -30.85 7.50
N ILE A 158 38.73 -31.26 6.23
CA ILE A 158 37.84 -32.21 5.56
C ILE A 158 37.80 -33.53 6.31
N ALA A 159 38.96 -34.09 6.67
CA ALA A 159 39.03 -35.33 7.44
C ALA A 159 38.35 -35.20 8.81
N GLY A 160 38.52 -34.06 9.47
CA GLY A 160 37.85 -33.74 10.73
C GLY A 160 36.33 -33.74 10.59
N VAL A 161 35.79 -33.07 9.57
CA VAL A 161 34.34 -33.07 9.32
C VAL A 161 33.82 -34.47 8.98
N ASP A 162 34.56 -35.25 8.20
CA ASP A 162 34.13 -36.60 7.78
C ASP A 162 34.21 -37.65 8.88
N ALA A 163 35.06 -37.45 9.89
CA ALA A 163 35.30 -38.43 10.95
C ALA A 163 34.12 -38.65 11.91
N SER A 164 33.12 -37.76 11.93
CA SER A 164 31.95 -37.86 12.81
C SER A 164 30.72 -37.20 12.19
N ASP A 165 29.54 -37.61 12.64
CA ASP A 165 28.27 -36.95 12.35
C ASP A 165 28.01 -35.74 13.27
N GLU A 166 28.75 -35.65 14.39
CA GLU A 166 28.67 -34.53 15.33
C GLU A 166 29.27 -33.24 14.73
N PRO A 167 28.69 -32.06 15.05
CA PRO A 167 29.25 -30.76 14.71
C PRO A 167 30.75 -30.61 14.83
N LEU A 168 31.36 -29.97 13.83
CA LEU A 168 32.69 -29.38 13.95
C LEU A 168 32.58 -27.85 13.93
N TRP A 169 32.97 -27.22 15.03
CA TRP A 169 33.13 -25.78 15.13
C TRP A 169 34.45 -25.34 14.52
N VAL A 170 34.40 -24.41 13.57
CA VAL A 170 35.56 -23.80 12.92
C VAL A 170 35.63 -22.35 13.37
N THR A 171 36.63 -22.02 14.18
CA THR A 171 36.82 -20.65 14.68
C THR A 171 37.91 -19.95 13.86
N ALA A 172 37.53 -18.94 13.08
CA ALA A 172 38.44 -18.12 12.30
C ALA A 172 38.85 -16.89 13.12
N TRP A 173 40.03 -16.97 13.75
CA TRP A 173 40.67 -15.86 14.45
C TRP A 173 41.25 -14.90 13.41
N GLY A 174 41.97 -15.45 12.42
CA GLY A 174 42.47 -14.72 11.26
C GLY A 174 41.57 -14.84 10.02
N GLY A 175 42.18 -15.19 8.88
CA GLY A 175 41.47 -15.43 7.63
C GLY A 175 40.71 -16.76 7.57
N ALA A 176 39.73 -16.84 6.67
CA ALA A 176 38.93 -18.04 6.43
C ALA A 176 39.43 -18.88 5.24
N ASN A 177 40.63 -18.61 4.72
CA ASN A 177 41.21 -19.25 3.54
C ASN A 177 41.20 -20.80 3.59
N VAL A 178 41.59 -21.42 4.69
CA VAL A 178 41.58 -22.89 4.86
C VAL A 178 40.16 -23.48 4.75
N LEU A 179 39.16 -22.79 5.30
CA LEU A 179 37.76 -23.21 5.18
C LEU A 179 37.27 -23.07 3.74
N ALA A 180 37.62 -21.98 3.04
CA ALA A 180 37.27 -21.81 1.63
C ALA A 180 37.92 -22.88 0.76
N GLU A 181 39.17 -23.23 1.05
CA GLU A 181 39.91 -24.30 0.38
C GLU A 181 39.23 -25.66 0.56
N ALA A 182 38.92 -26.02 1.81
CA ALA A 182 38.22 -27.27 2.13
C ALA A 182 36.85 -27.37 1.44
N LEU A 183 36.07 -26.29 1.49
CA LEU A 183 34.75 -26.23 0.85
C LEU A 183 34.83 -26.27 -0.68
N SER A 184 35.81 -25.60 -1.27
CA SER A 184 36.08 -25.65 -2.71
C SER A 184 36.45 -27.07 -3.16
N GLN A 185 37.33 -27.73 -2.42
CA GLN A 185 37.72 -29.11 -2.69
C GLN A 185 36.53 -30.06 -2.62
N VAL A 186 35.75 -30.00 -1.53
CA VAL A 186 34.55 -30.84 -1.35
C VAL A 186 33.53 -30.58 -2.46
N LYS A 187 33.32 -29.33 -2.87
CA LYS A 187 32.42 -28.96 -3.96
C LYS A 187 32.87 -29.50 -5.32
N ASN A 188 34.19 -29.60 -5.56
CA ASN A 188 34.74 -30.11 -6.82
C ASN A 188 34.80 -31.64 -6.88
N GLU A 189 34.89 -32.30 -5.73
CA GLU A 189 35.12 -33.75 -5.64
C GLU A 189 33.86 -34.58 -5.31
N ARG A 190 32.81 -33.97 -4.75
CA ARG A 190 31.61 -34.68 -4.26
C ARG A 190 30.32 -34.27 -4.98
N SER A 191 29.27 -35.08 -4.82
CA SER A 191 27.93 -34.72 -5.33
C SER A 191 27.31 -33.55 -4.55
N GLU A 192 26.30 -32.89 -5.11
CA GLU A 192 25.61 -31.78 -4.41
C GLU A 192 25.01 -32.22 -3.07
N GLU A 193 24.48 -33.43 -2.98
CA GLU A 193 23.94 -33.99 -1.73
C GLU A 193 25.03 -34.24 -0.69
N GLU A 194 26.20 -34.73 -1.12
CA GLU A 194 27.35 -34.95 -0.25
C GLU A 194 27.95 -33.63 0.24
N VAL A 195 27.98 -32.60 -0.62
CA VAL A 195 28.38 -31.23 -0.24
C VAL A 195 27.40 -30.68 0.80
N ALA A 196 26.09 -30.80 0.58
CA ALA A 196 25.08 -30.34 1.52
C ALA A 196 25.20 -31.06 2.88
N ALA A 197 25.46 -32.37 2.86
CA ALA A 197 25.70 -33.16 4.08
C ALA A 197 26.98 -32.73 4.81
N PHE A 198 28.05 -32.40 4.07
CA PHE A 198 29.29 -31.88 4.63
C PHE A 198 29.08 -30.50 5.29
N VAL A 199 28.43 -29.57 4.58
CA VAL A 199 28.13 -28.21 5.07
C VAL A 199 27.27 -28.26 6.33
N LYS A 200 26.28 -29.16 6.39
CA LYS A 200 25.42 -29.33 7.57
C LYS A 200 26.18 -29.70 8.86
N LYS A 201 27.36 -30.31 8.74
CA LYS A 201 28.20 -30.68 9.88
C LYS A 201 29.12 -29.56 10.37
N LEU A 202 29.21 -28.44 9.65
CA LEU A 202 30.08 -27.32 9.98
C LEU A 202 29.33 -26.21 10.72
N ARG A 203 29.96 -25.67 11.76
CA ARG A 203 29.55 -24.46 12.49
C ARG A 203 30.73 -23.51 12.39
N VAL A 204 30.54 -22.28 11.93
CA VAL A 204 31.64 -21.33 11.79
C VAL A 204 31.43 -20.14 12.71
N TYR A 205 32.48 -19.72 13.39
CA TYR A 205 32.54 -18.43 14.05
C TYR A 205 33.73 -17.67 13.48
N SER A 206 33.47 -16.57 12.79
CA SER A 206 34.49 -15.70 12.20
C SER A 206 34.62 -14.38 12.94
N ILE A 207 35.83 -14.02 13.35
CA ILE A 207 36.15 -12.73 13.95
C ILE A 207 36.22 -11.69 12.81
N SER A 208 35.04 -11.18 12.42
CA SER A 208 34.87 -10.12 11.42
C SER A 208 35.46 -10.38 10.02
N ASP A 209 35.59 -11.64 9.60
CA ASP A 209 36.17 -12.04 8.30
C ASP A 209 37.43 -11.25 7.91
N GLN A 210 38.58 -11.69 8.40
CA GLN A 210 39.81 -10.93 8.20
C GLN A 210 40.44 -11.12 6.81
N ASP A 211 39.76 -11.76 5.86
CA ASP A 211 40.18 -11.90 4.46
C ASP A 211 38.98 -11.88 3.47
N ASP A 212 39.26 -12.00 2.17
CA ASP A 212 38.21 -12.06 1.14
C ASP A 212 37.54 -13.44 1.01
N ALA A 213 38.02 -14.46 1.73
CA ALA A 213 37.49 -15.82 1.69
C ALA A 213 36.17 -15.94 2.46
N GLY A 214 36.01 -15.22 3.58
CA GLY A 214 34.77 -15.21 4.36
C GLY A 214 33.54 -14.86 3.50
N ALA A 215 33.60 -13.72 2.80
CA ALA A 215 32.51 -13.27 1.94
C ALA A 215 32.21 -14.26 0.80
N TRP A 216 33.25 -14.89 0.24
CA TRP A 216 33.09 -15.94 -0.77
C TRP A 216 32.36 -17.16 -0.20
N ILE A 217 32.72 -17.61 1.02
CA ILE A 217 32.09 -18.77 1.68
C ILE A 217 30.59 -18.51 1.85
N ARG A 218 30.18 -17.38 2.44
CA ARG A 218 28.76 -17.07 2.66
C ARG A 218 27.96 -16.95 1.38
N THR A 219 28.59 -16.50 0.31
CA THR A 219 27.96 -16.39 -1.01
C THR A 219 27.77 -17.77 -1.66
N ASN A 220 28.73 -18.69 -1.49
CA ASN A 220 28.73 -20.00 -2.17
C ASN A 220 28.07 -21.12 -1.36
N PHE A 221 27.99 -20.98 -0.03
CA PHE A 221 27.43 -21.96 0.89
C PHE A 221 26.45 -21.27 1.85
N PRO A 222 25.35 -20.67 1.33
CA PRO A 222 24.48 -19.80 2.11
C PRO A 222 23.76 -20.52 3.26
N THR A 223 23.64 -21.85 3.23
CA THR A 223 23.02 -22.65 4.30
C THR A 223 23.99 -23.03 5.43
N LEU A 224 25.27 -22.69 5.31
CA LEU A 224 26.27 -22.93 6.35
C LEU A 224 25.94 -22.12 7.60
N PHE A 225 25.95 -22.77 8.76
CA PHE A 225 25.85 -22.10 10.05
C PHE A 225 27.09 -21.24 10.25
N TYR A 226 26.93 -19.91 10.19
CA TYR A 226 28.05 -18.97 10.13
C TYR A 226 27.79 -17.73 11.00
N ILE A 227 28.47 -17.63 12.14
CA ILE A 227 28.47 -16.46 13.03
C ILE A 227 29.53 -15.48 12.56
N VAL A 228 29.13 -14.23 12.32
CA VAL A 228 30.05 -13.15 11.91
C VAL A 228 29.49 -11.76 12.22
N SER A 229 30.35 -10.86 12.67
CA SER A 229 30.05 -9.43 12.72
C SER A 229 30.30 -8.79 11.35
N VAL A 230 29.23 -8.39 10.65
CA VAL A 230 29.33 -7.73 9.34
C VAL A 230 29.29 -6.21 9.51
N HIS A 231 30.38 -5.54 9.15
CA HIS A 231 30.51 -4.08 9.17
C HIS A 231 31.34 -3.61 7.98
N GLY A 232 31.49 -2.29 7.79
CA GLY A 232 32.44 -1.75 6.82
C GLY A 232 33.84 -2.31 7.07
N PHE A 233 34.60 -2.61 6.02
CA PHE A 233 35.94 -3.19 6.18
C PHE A 233 36.81 -2.30 7.07
N SER A 234 37.53 -2.88 8.03
CA SER A 234 38.29 -2.20 9.09
C SER A 234 37.48 -1.39 10.12
N GLU A 235 36.14 -1.32 10.04
CA GLU A 235 35.28 -0.70 11.07
C GLU A 235 35.02 -1.64 12.27
N TYR A 236 36.05 -2.33 12.74
CA TYR A 236 35.95 -3.33 13.81
C TYR A 236 35.34 -2.82 15.11
N ALA A 237 35.25 -1.50 15.34
CA ALA A 237 34.67 -0.93 16.54
C ALA A 237 33.18 -1.28 16.71
N LEU A 238 32.51 -1.73 15.63
CA LEU A 238 31.12 -2.14 15.62
C LEU A 238 30.92 -3.63 15.95
N ALA A 239 31.98 -4.43 15.99
CA ALA A 239 31.86 -5.88 16.10
C ALA A 239 31.66 -6.34 17.55
N THR A 240 30.76 -7.30 17.74
CA THR A 240 30.38 -7.83 19.07
C THR A 240 31.57 -8.30 19.89
N TRP A 241 32.56 -8.95 19.27
CA TRP A 241 33.72 -9.53 19.96
C TRP A 241 34.52 -8.51 20.78
N ASN A 242 34.45 -7.21 20.45
CA ASN A 242 35.07 -6.16 21.27
C ASN A 242 34.56 -6.12 22.71
N GLY A 243 33.38 -6.69 23.01
CA GLY A 243 32.87 -6.80 24.36
C GLY A 243 33.81 -7.54 25.32
N ILE A 244 34.76 -8.34 24.83
CA ILE A 244 35.77 -9.01 25.65
C ILE A 244 36.59 -8.03 26.49
N SER A 245 37.07 -6.92 25.88
CA SER A 245 38.00 -5.96 26.52
C SER A 245 38.14 -4.59 25.82
N GLY A 246 37.39 -4.31 24.75
CA GLY A 246 37.60 -3.16 23.87
C GLY A 246 37.08 -1.82 24.38
N ASP A 247 36.39 -1.77 25.52
CA ASP A 247 35.68 -0.58 26.02
C ASP A 247 36.59 0.63 26.24
N LEU A 248 37.81 0.42 26.76
CA LEU A 248 38.77 1.51 26.98
C LEU A 248 39.36 2.05 25.67
N TYR A 249 39.69 1.18 24.72
CA TYR A 249 40.35 1.53 23.46
C TYR A 249 39.37 2.06 22.40
N ARG A 250 38.18 1.46 22.30
CA ARG A 250 37.15 1.80 21.30
C ARG A 250 36.04 2.72 21.83
N HIS A 251 36.04 3.03 23.13
CA HIS A 251 35.20 4.04 23.78
C HIS A 251 33.68 3.80 23.75
N PHE A 252 33.22 2.54 23.78
CA PHE A 252 31.81 2.18 23.96
C PHE A 252 31.46 1.90 25.44
N ASP A 253 30.17 1.90 25.77
CA ASP A 253 29.58 1.54 27.07
C ASP A 253 30.36 2.03 28.31
N LYS A 254 30.84 3.28 28.30
CA LYS A 254 31.67 3.82 29.38
C LYS A 254 30.98 3.71 30.73
N GLY A 255 31.59 2.99 31.68
CA GLY A 255 31.02 2.73 33.01
C GLY A 255 30.15 1.46 33.10
N GLY A 256 29.91 0.80 31.97
CA GLY A 256 29.18 -0.47 31.88
C GLY A 256 30.05 -1.66 32.32
N PRO A 257 31.04 -2.06 31.50
CA PRO A 257 31.97 -3.14 31.82
C PRO A 257 32.85 -2.84 33.04
N ASP A 258 33.26 -3.89 33.77
CA ASP A 258 34.33 -3.79 34.77
C ASP A 258 35.70 -3.81 34.06
N SER A 259 36.18 -2.64 33.66
CA SER A 259 37.46 -2.50 32.95
C SER A 259 38.68 -2.84 33.81
N SER A 260 38.53 -2.92 35.14
CA SER A 260 39.64 -3.24 36.05
C SER A 260 40.15 -4.69 35.92
N LEU A 261 39.32 -5.57 35.33
CA LEU A 261 39.62 -6.99 35.12
C LEU A 261 40.35 -7.27 33.80
N VAL A 262 40.59 -6.23 32.98
CA VAL A 262 41.19 -6.39 31.64
C VAL A 262 42.44 -5.52 31.44
N THR A 263 42.99 -4.93 32.52
CA THR A 263 44.22 -4.13 32.42
C THR A 263 45.47 -5.00 32.44
N ASN A 264 46.58 -4.48 31.92
CA ASN A 264 47.87 -5.17 31.99
C ASN A 264 48.33 -5.42 33.43
N GLU A 265 47.98 -4.55 34.40
CA GLU A 265 48.28 -4.76 35.82
C GLU A 265 47.51 -5.95 36.40
N TRP A 266 46.22 -6.08 36.05
CA TRP A 266 45.42 -7.22 36.47
C TRP A 266 45.96 -8.51 35.84
N LEU A 267 46.24 -8.50 34.54
CA LEU A 267 46.83 -9.63 33.83
C LEU A 267 48.19 -10.03 34.40
N GLN A 268 49.04 -9.06 34.74
CA GLN A 268 50.35 -9.33 35.32
C GLN A 268 50.25 -10.06 36.67
N LYS A 269 49.20 -9.75 37.44
CA LYS A 269 48.98 -10.32 38.76
C LYS A 269 48.28 -11.69 38.69
N HIS A 270 47.39 -11.89 37.73
CA HIS A 270 46.47 -13.02 37.74
C HIS A 270 46.70 -14.03 36.61
N ILE A 271 47.21 -13.60 35.47
CA ILE A 271 47.34 -14.42 34.25
C ILE A 271 48.80 -14.68 33.89
N ARG A 272 49.68 -13.67 33.90
CA ARG A 272 51.12 -13.81 33.59
C ARG A 272 51.90 -14.40 34.78
N ILE A 273 51.47 -15.58 35.21
CA ILE A 273 52.01 -16.33 36.34
C ILE A 273 52.40 -17.74 35.88
N GLY A 274 53.43 -18.31 36.51
CA GLY A 274 53.91 -19.65 36.16
C GLY A 274 54.46 -19.76 34.75
N SER A 275 54.81 -20.98 34.33
CA SER A 275 55.47 -21.23 33.05
C SER A 275 54.59 -21.02 31.83
N LEU A 276 53.27 -21.22 31.93
CA LEU A 276 52.35 -20.93 30.83
C LEU A 276 52.11 -19.42 30.68
N GLY A 277 52.03 -18.69 31.80
CA GLY A 277 51.81 -17.23 31.79
C GLY A 277 52.97 -16.43 31.18
N GLU A 278 54.18 -16.98 31.08
CA GLU A 278 55.31 -16.38 30.35
C GLU A 278 55.01 -16.18 28.86
N TYR A 279 54.10 -16.97 28.30
CA TYR A 279 53.67 -16.89 26.91
C TYR A 279 52.41 -16.03 26.73
N TYR A 280 51.94 -15.33 27.76
CA TYR A 280 50.83 -14.40 27.66
C TYR A 280 51.37 -12.96 27.55
N PRO A 281 51.48 -12.37 26.33
CA PRO A 281 52.15 -11.09 26.11
C PRO A 281 51.36 -9.89 26.66
N GLU A 282 51.99 -8.71 26.67
CA GLU A 282 51.28 -7.42 26.81
C GLU A 282 50.43 -7.14 25.56
N PHE A 283 49.18 -6.72 25.75
CA PHE A 283 48.31 -6.37 24.64
C PHE A 283 48.68 -5.02 24.05
N GLN A 284 48.60 -4.90 22.72
CA GLN A 284 48.90 -3.67 21.98
C GLN A 284 47.65 -2.80 21.75
N PHE A 285 46.49 -3.44 21.49
CA PHE A 285 45.22 -2.78 21.27
C PHE A 285 44.21 -3.20 22.33
N ILE A 286 43.58 -4.36 22.14
CA ILE A 286 42.67 -4.98 23.11
C ILE A 286 43.22 -6.35 23.53
N MET A 287 42.70 -6.87 24.64
CA MET A 287 43.00 -8.21 25.11
C MET A 287 42.11 -9.24 24.39
N GLU A 288 42.73 -10.26 23.79
CA GLU A 288 42.07 -11.50 23.35
C GLU A 288 40.84 -11.28 22.44
N GLY A 289 41.01 -10.56 21.33
CA GLY A 289 39.91 -10.29 20.39
C GLY A 289 39.20 -11.56 19.89
N ASP A 290 39.94 -12.67 19.76
CA ASP A 290 39.44 -13.91 19.18
C ASP A 290 38.78 -14.88 20.16
N THR A 291 39.06 -14.71 21.45
CA THR A 291 38.58 -15.60 22.51
C THR A 291 37.05 -15.78 22.54
N PRO A 292 36.21 -14.76 22.24
CA PRO A 292 34.76 -14.95 22.12
C PRO A 292 34.33 -16.12 21.22
N SER A 293 35.11 -16.44 20.18
CA SER A 293 34.80 -17.51 19.22
C SER A 293 34.71 -18.92 19.83
N PHE A 294 35.33 -19.16 20.99
CA PHE A 294 35.24 -20.45 21.70
C PHE A 294 34.62 -20.36 23.09
N LEU A 295 34.50 -19.17 23.69
CA LEU A 295 33.89 -19.03 25.03
C LEU A 295 32.42 -19.48 25.08
N GLY A 296 31.67 -19.30 23.99
CA GLY A 296 30.30 -19.80 23.86
C GLY A 296 30.19 -21.33 23.79
N LEU A 297 31.31 -22.01 23.55
CA LEU A 297 31.37 -23.48 23.45
C LEU A 297 31.68 -24.15 24.80
N ILE A 298 32.06 -23.36 25.81
CA ILE A 298 32.36 -23.85 27.15
C ILE A 298 31.05 -24.24 27.85
N PRO A 299 30.88 -25.51 28.28
CA PRO A 299 29.64 -26.02 28.86
C PRO A 299 29.46 -25.57 30.33
N ASN A 300 29.24 -24.27 30.52
CA ASN A 300 29.04 -23.64 31.84
C ASN A 300 27.55 -23.54 32.24
N GLY A 301 26.63 -24.08 31.43
CA GLY A 301 25.19 -24.09 31.68
C GLY A 301 24.43 -22.81 31.30
N LEU A 302 25.11 -21.78 30.77
CA LEU A 302 24.49 -20.50 30.40
C LEU A 302 23.82 -20.51 29.02
N GLY A 303 24.35 -21.28 28.07
CA GLY A 303 23.88 -21.31 26.69
C GLY A 303 24.10 -22.68 26.04
N ALA A 304 23.75 -22.79 24.77
CA ALA A 304 23.99 -23.99 23.96
C ALA A 304 24.70 -23.59 22.65
N PRO A 305 25.76 -24.31 22.23
CA PRO A 305 26.51 -23.96 21.02
C PRO A 305 25.63 -23.82 19.77
N GLU A 306 24.66 -24.71 19.59
CA GLU A 306 23.75 -24.70 18.42
C GLU A 306 22.71 -23.57 18.46
N HIS A 307 22.64 -22.81 19.56
CA HIS A 307 21.66 -21.73 19.79
C HIS A 307 22.35 -20.41 20.16
N PRO A 308 23.07 -19.77 19.21
CA PRO A 308 23.76 -18.51 19.48
C PRO A 308 22.80 -17.36 19.79
N GLU A 309 21.51 -17.51 19.49
CA GLU A 309 20.45 -16.56 19.81
C GLU A 309 20.08 -16.55 21.29
N TRP A 310 20.45 -17.57 22.07
CA TRP A 310 20.24 -17.62 23.52
C TRP A 310 21.26 -16.76 24.28
N GLY A 311 22.44 -16.56 23.71
CA GLY A 311 23.54 -15.81 24.32
C GLY A 311 24.40 -16.63 25.26
N GLY A 312 25.61 -16.13 25.53
CA GLY A 312 26.57 -16.78 26.42
C GLY A 312 27.87 -15.97 26.52
N TRP A 313 28.94 -16.58 27.04
CA TRP A 313 30.23 -15.90 27.19
C TRP A 313 30.86 -15.47 25.85
N GLY A 314 30.50 -16.11 24.74
CA GLY A 314 30.92 -15.73 23.39
C GLY A 314 30.07 -14.63 22.74
N GLY A 315 29.03 -14.12 23.41
CA GLY A 315 28.09 -13.14 22.86
C GLY A 315 26.76 -13.77 22.46
N ARG A 316 25.93 -12.97 21.78
CA ARG A 316 24.61 -13.38 21.29
C ARG A 316 24.43 -12.94 19.84
N TYR A 317 23.93 -13.85 19.01
CA TYR A 317 23.80 -13.63 17.57
C TYR A 317 22.46 -14.14 17.08
N ILE A 318 21.82 -13.39 16.19
CA ILE A 318 20.53 -13.76 15.59
C ILE A 318 20.70 -13.92 14.09
N LEU A 319 19.83 -14.71 13.45
CA LEU A 319 19.82 -14.82 11.99
C LEU A 319 19.71 -13.43 11.35
N ALA A 320 20.62 -13.16 10.42
CA ALA A 320 20.65 -11.89 9.69
C ALA A 320 19.47 -11.73 8.73
N ASP A 321 18.84 -12.85 8.35
CA ASP A 321 17.67 -12.92 7.49
C ASP A 321 16.57 -13.75 8.16
N SER A 322 15.38 -13.16 8.31
CA SER A 322 14.22 -13.81 8.94
C SER A 322 13.60 -14.92 8.08
N SER A 323 13.96 -15.01 6.80
CA SER A 323 13.46 -16.09 5.92
C SER A 323 14.07 -17.46 6.24
N GLY A 324 15.22 -17.48 6.94
CA GLY A 324 16.00 -18.70 7.18
C GLY A 324 16.69 -19.26 5.94
N ALA A 325 16.66 -18.55 4.80
CA ALA A 325 17.35 -18.96 3.57
C ALA A 325 18.88 -18.86 3.68
N GLN A 326 19.38 -18.03 4.60
CA GLN A 326 20.80 -17.91 4.93
C GLN A 326 21.04 -18.39 6.36
N GLY A 327 22.07 -19.22 6.56
CA GLY A 327 22.57 -19.67 7.87
C GLY A 327 23.51 -18.65 8.53
N MET A 328 23.49 -17.39 8.10
CA MET A 328 24.33 -16.32 8.64
C MET A 328 23.70 -15.74 9.91
N PHE A 329 24.44 -15.81 11.02
CA PHE A 329 24.11 -15.17 12.29
C PHE A 329 24.96 -13.91 12.45
N SER A 330 24.31 -12.80 12.79
CA SER A 330 24.93 -11.48 12.96
C SER A 330 24.66 -10.93 14.35
N ASP A 331 25.41 -9.88 14.69
CA ASP A 331 25.39 -9.19 15.98
C ASP A 331 23.97 -8.94 16.51
N ALA A 332 23.70 -9.37 17.74
CA ALA A 332 22.51 -9.01 18.50
C ALA A 332 22.89 -8.05 19.65
N ALA A 333 21.93 -7.32 20.22
CA ALA A 333 22.18 -6.39 21.32
C ALA A 333 21.56 -6.88 22.63
N ASP A 334 22.22 -6.65 23.76
CA ASP A 334 21.69 -7.01 25.07
C ASP A 334 21.43 -5.79 25.94
N PHE A 335 20.44 -5.93 26.82
CA PHE A 335 20.18 -4.99 27.90
C PHE A 335 21.00 -5.42 29.12
N ALA A 336 21.98 -4.63 29.52
CA ALA A 336 22.83 -4.94 30.66
C ALA A 336 22.97 -3.77 31.62
N ILE A 337 23.07 -4.09 32.92
CA ILE A 337 23.32 -3.10 33.97
C ILE A 337 24.83 -3.02 34.19
N GLY A 338 25.37 -1.82 34.08
CA GLY A 338 26.78 -1.52 34.27
C GLY A 338 27.25 -1.50 35.72
N VAL A 339 28.56 -1.48 35.92
CA VAL A 339 29.18 -1.27 37.25
C VAL A 339 28.88 0.11 37.82
N ASN A 340 28.63 1.10 36.97
CA ASN A 340 28.15 2.43 37.36
C ASN A 340 26.64 2.46 37.69
N ASN A 341 25.96 1.31 37.65
CA ASN A 341 24.53 1.15 37.90
C ASN A 341 23.62 1.83 36.84
N GLU A 342 24.19 2.22 35.69
CA GLU A 342 23.44 2.65 34.51
C GLU A 342 23.07 1.45 33.63
N THR A 343 22.15 1.69 32.70
CA THR A 343 21.66 0.71 31.76
C THR A 343 22.29 0.91 30.40
N TYR A 344 22.70 -0.18 29.76
CA TYR A 344 23.28 -0.20 28.43
C TYR A 344 22.46 -1.12 27.53
N LEU A 345 22.32 -0.70 26.27
CA LEU A 345 21.79 -1.51 25.19
C LEU A 345 22.80 -1.51 24.06
N SER A 346 23.54 -2.60 23.90
CA SER A 346 24.60 -2.70 22.89
C SER A 346 24.88 -4.15 22.53
N GLN A 347 25.52 -4.37 21.38
CA GLN A 347 26.04 -5.67 20.99
C GLN A 347 27.19 -6.13 21.88
N PHE A 348 27.99 -5.21 22.40
CA PHE A 348 29.11 -5.51 23.29
C PHE A 348 28.62 -6.07 24.64
N ALA A 349 27.45 -5.61 25.10
CA ALA A 349 26.82 -6.06 26.35
C ALA A 349 26.53 -7.55 26.38
N THR A 350 26.37 -8.18 25.20
CA THR A 350 26.18 -9.63 25.09
C THR A 350 27.38 -10.42 25.64
N ILE A 351 28.57 -9.81 25.66
CA ILE A 351 29.81 -10.41 26.20
C ILE A 351 30.16 -9.81 27.56
N TRP A 352 30.32 -8.47 27.65
CA TRP A 352 30.94 -7.88 28.84
C TRP A 352 30.12 -8.05 30.12
N ARG A 353 28.81 -8.29 30.02
CA ARG A 353 27.95 -8.63 31.16
C ARG A 353 28.45 -9.87 31.92
N TRP A 354 29.16 -10.77 31.23
CA TRP A 354 29.73 -12.00 31.77
C TRP A 354 31.20 -11.85 32.20
N ARG A 355 31.80 -10.66 32.04
CA ARG A 355 33.24 -10.44 32.23
C ARG A 355 33.80 -10.90 33.54
N ARG A 356 33.10 -10.61 34.63
CA ARG A 356 33.53 -11.06 35.95
C ARG A 356 33.64 -12.59 36.02
N ALA A 357 32.68 -13.31 35.44
CA ALA A 357 32.67 -14.77 35.47
C ALA A 357 33.82 -15.36 34.65
N TYR A 358 33.95 -15.00 33.37
CA TYR A 358 34.98 -15.59 32.52
C TYR A 358 36.40 -15.15 32.90
N GLN A 359 36.62 -13.93 33.42
CA GLN A 359 37.94 -13.50 33.86
C GLN A 359 38.38 -14.21 35.15
N HIS A 360 37.48 -14.38 36.11
CA HIS A 360 37.81 -15.12 37.34
C HIS A 360 37.99 -16.61 37.08
N ASP A 361 37.23 -17.18 36.15
CA ASP A 361 37.42 -18.56 35.69
C ASP A 361 38.82 -18.75 35.09
N PHE A 362 39.23 -17.86 34.18
CA PHE A 362 40.57 -17.90 33.60
C PHE A 362 41.67 -17.69 34.65
N ALA A 363 41.49 -16.74 35.58
CA ALA A 363 42.45 -16.54 36.67
C ALA A 363 42.59 -17.78 37.57
N ALA A 364 41.48 -18.47 37.90
CA ALA A 364 41.52 -19.71 38.67
C ALA A 364 42.29 -20.80 37.92
N ARG A 365 42.01 -20.98 36.63
CA ARG A 365 42.72 -21.94 35.78
C ARG A 365 44.20 -21.60 35.61
N MET A 366 44.57 -20.34 35.56
CA MET A 366 45.99 -19.94 35.58
C MET A 366 46.65 -20.27 36.93
N GLN A 367 45.93 -20.16 38.06
CA GLN A 367 46.46 -20.65 39.34
C GLN A 367 46.66 -22.18 39.35
N TRP A 368 45.78 -22.95 38.70
CA TRP A 368 45.95 -24.40 38.53
C TRP A 368 47.25 -24.77 37.81
N THR A 369 47.84 -23.86 37.02
CA THR A 369 49.13 -24.09 36.37
C THR A 369 50.33 -23.98 37.32
N VAL A 370 50.18 -23.24 38.43
CA VAL A 370 51.28 -22.88 39.34
C VAL A 370 51.44 -23.90 40.48
N ALA A 371 50.33 -24.44 40.99
CA ALA A 371 50.34 -25.35 42.13
C ALA A 371 49.44 -26.58 41.89
N PRO A 372 49.82 -27.76 42.41
CA PRO A 372 48.98 -28.95 42.33
C PRO A 372 47.78 -28.85 43.27
N GLY A 373 46.63 -29.37 42.84
CA GLY A 373 45.34 -29.29 43.55
C GLY A 373 45.31 -29.93 44.94
N ASN A 374 46.27 -30.80 45.27
CA ASN A 374 46.37 -31.47 46.58
C ASN A 374 47.35 -30.78 47.56
N GLY A 375 47.85 -29.58 47.23
CA GLY A 375 48.82 -28.83 48.05
C GLY A 375 48.21 -28.06 49.24
N THR A 376 49.06 -27.53 50.14
CA THR A 376 48.67 -26.77 51.36
C THR A 376 48.17 -25.34 51.07
N GLY A 377 47.43 -25.14 49.98
CA GLY A 377 46.90 -23.86 49.52
C GLY A 377 46.00 -24.05 48.29
N SER A 378 44.89 -24.77 48.47
CA SER A 378 43.94 -25.16 47.40
C SER A 378 43.62 -24.02 46.44
N THR A 379 43.71 -24.29 45.15
CA THR A 379 43.26 -23.38 44.11
C THR A 379 41.77 -23.57 43.85
N ASN A 380 41.02 -22.48 43.80
CA ASN A 380 39.56 -22.50 43.65
C ASN A 380 39.11 -23.25 42.38
N ARG A 381 38.04 -24.03 42.49
CA ARG A 381 37.33 -24.74 41.41
C ARG A 381 35.92 -24.18 41.28
N GLN A 382 35.31 -24.39 40.11
CA GLN A 382 33.97 -23.87 39.83
C GLN A 382 32.92 -24.67 40.60
N PRO A 383 31.85 -24.03 41.12
CA PRO A 383 30.73 -24.75 41.71
C PRO A 383 29.97 -25.55 40.64
N VAL A 384 29.31 -26.62 41.08
CA VAL A 384 28.47 -27.49 40.25
C VAL A 384 27.01 -27.10 40.46
N ALA A 385 26.41 -26.49 39.42
CA ALA A 385 24.99 -26.15 39.41
C ALA A 385 24.13 -27.38 39.09
N VAL A 386 23.15 -27.66 39.94
CA VAL A 386 22.16 -28.73 39.76
C VAL A 386 20.79 -28.14 39.96
N VAL A 387 19.95 -28.10 38.91
CA VAL A 387 18.58 -27.57 38.95
C VAL A 387 17.60 -28.68 38.59
N ASN A 388 16.62 -28.95 39.46
CA ASN A 388 15.64 -30.03 39.30
C ASN A 388 16.28 -31.40 38.97
N GLY A 389 17.46 -31.68 39.54
CA GLY A 389 18.24 -32.90 39.30
C GLY A 389 19.00 -32.94 37.97
N SER A 390 19.07 -31.84 37.22
CA SER A 390 19.82 -31.70 35.96
C SER A 390 21.00 -30.74 36.11
N CYS A 391 22.08 -31.02 35.37
CA CYS A 391 23.24 -30.14 35.20
C CYS A 391 23.42 -29.66 33.75
N ALA A 392 22.39 -29.84 32.91
CA ALA A 392 22.32 -29.36 31.54
C ALA A 392 21.19 -28.33 31.39
N THR A 393 21.16 -27.63 30.25
CA THR A 393 20.06 -26.72 29.91
C THR A 393 18.70 -27.42 30.02
N LEU A 394 17.74 -26.75 30.64
CA LEU A 394 16.42 -27.29 30.92
C LEU A 394 15.35 -26.67 30.03
N GLU A 395 14.60 -27.52 29.32
CA GLU A 395 13.35 -27.14 28.67
C GLU A 395 12.18 -27.54 29.57
N ILE A 396 11.38 -26.56 29.99
CA ILE A 396 10.29 -26.78 30.93
C ILE A 396 8.98 -26.23 30.35
N PRO A 397 7.95 -27.07 30.12
CA PRO A 397 6.65 -26.59 29.69
C PRO A 397 5.97 -25.82 30.84
N TYR A 398 5.30 -24.72 30.50
CA TYR A 398 4.56 -23.90 31.46
C TYR A 398 3.19 -23.50 30.91
N VAL A 399 2.31 -23.04 31.80
CA VAL A 399 1.03 -22.41 31.46
C VAL A 399 1.11 -20.95 31.89
N LEU A 400 0.69 -20.02 31.02
CA LEU A 400 0.77 -18.58 31.32
C LEU A 400 -0.03 -18.24 32.58
N GLY A 401 0.60 -17.50 33.50
CA GLY A 401 0.03 -17.15 34.80
C GLY A 401 0.07 -18.27 35.85
N GLU A 402 0.49 -19.49 35.48
CA GLU A 402 0.82 -20.55 36.43
C GLU A 402 2.32 -20.56 36.71
N SER A 403 2.68 -20.98 37.93
CA SER A 403 4.06 -21.00 38.36
C SER A 403 4.70 -22.38 38.19
N VAL A 404 6.01 -22.39 37.95
CA VAL A 404 6.85 -23.59 37.95
C VAL A 404 7.94 -23.47 39.00
N VAL A 405 8.24 -24.55 39.71
CA VAL A 405 9.29 -24.59 40.74
C VAL A 405 10.62 -24.98 40.11
N LEU A 406 11.65 -24.16 40.35
CA LEU A 406 13.04 -24.48 40.07
C LEU A 406 13.77 -24.67 41.40
N ASP A 407 14.41 -25.84 41.56
CA ASP A 407 15.11 -26.25 42.77
C ASP A 407 16.60 -26.48 42.46
N ALA A 408 17.43 -25.55 42.91
CA ALA A 408 18.89 -25.62 42.81
C ALA A 408 19.59 -26.09 44.09
N SER A 409 18.84 -26.63 45.07
CA SER A 409 19.37 -26.95 46.40
C SER A 409 20.39 -28.08 46.44
N GLU A 410 20.49 -28.88 45.37
CA GLU A 410 21.51 -29.91 45.19
C GLU A 410 22.83 -29.38 44.60
N SER A 411 22.91 -28.07 44.30
CA SER A 411 24.15 -27.43 43.84
C SER A 411 25.20 -27.39 44.97
N TRP A 412 26.47 -27.53 44.62
CA TRP A 412 27.57 -27.63 45.59
C TRP A 412 28.88 -27.10 45.04
N ASP A 413 29.85 -26.86 45.92
CA ASP A 413 31.19 -26.39 45.58
C ASP A 413 32.26 -27.45 45.89
N PRO A 414 33.17 -27.79 44.96
CA PRO A 414 34.21 -28.82 45.18
C PRO A 414 35.26 -28.49 46.23
N ASP A 415 35.43 -27.22 46.59
CA ASP A 415 36.34 -26.75 47.63
C ASP A 415 35.63 -26.56 48.98
N GLY A 416 34.29 -26.71 49.00
CA GLY A 416 33.47 -26.55 50.19
C GLY A 416 33.15 -25.09 50.51
N ASP A 417 33.29 -24.20 49.52
CA ASP A 417 32.91 -22.80 49.65
C ASP A 417 31.39 -22.61 49.67
N ASP A 418 30.93 -21.46 50.19
CA ASP A 418 29.50 -21.12 50.23
C ASP A 418 28.97 -20.81 48.81
N VAL A 419 27.84 -21.42 48.44
CA VAL A 419 27.17 -21.19 47.14
C VAL A 419 26.02 -20.18 47.31
N SER A 420 26.01 -19.14 46.47
CA SER A 420 24.92 -18.15 46.39
C SER A 420 24.09 -18.32 45.12
N PHE A 421 22.79 -18.09 45.20
CA PHE A 421 21.84 -18.26 44.10
C PHE A 421 21.25 -16.92 43.66
N ASP A 422 21.34 -16.62 42.36
CA ASP A 422 20.72 -15.45 41.74
C ASP A 422 19.87 -15.90 40.53
N TRP A 423 18.58 -15.57 40.57
CA TRP A 423 17.61 -15.95 39.54
C TRP A 423 17.11 -14.70 38.83
N PHE A 424 17.27 -14.66 37.52
CA PHE A 424 16.80 -13.55 36.70
C PHE A 424 16.29 -14.05 35.34
N HIS A 425 15.46 -13.23 34.71
CA HIS A 425 14.97 -13.48 33.36
C HIS A 425 15.96 -12.91 32.34
N TYR A 426 16.68 -13.79 31.63
CA TYR A 426 17.44 -13.42 30.44
C TYR A 426 16.47 -13.26 29.27
N ARG A 427 16.06 -12.01 29.02
CA ARG A 427 14.83 -11.69 28.30
C ARG A 427 15.08 -11.36 26.84
N GLU A 428 16.27 -10.89 26.52
CA GLU A 428 16.68 -10.44 25.18
C GLU A 428 16.53 -11.51 24.10
N PRO A 429 16.65 -12.82 24.39
CA PRO A 429 16.29 -13.89 23.45
C PRO A 429 14.77 -14.02 23.17
N THR A 430 13.89 -13.47 24.01
CA THR A 430 12.45 -13.79 24.00
C THR A 430 11.54 -12.71 23.43
N PHE A 431 12.04 -11.50 23.14
CA PHE A 431 11.24 -10.42 22.59
C PHE A 431 12.06 -9.43 21.75
N ARG A 432 11.35 -8.55 21.04
CA ARG A 432 11.98 -7.50 20.23
C ARG A 432 12.48 -6.37 21.12
N ILE A 433 13.77 -6.06 21.04
CA ILE A 433 14.38 -5.01 21.87
C ILE A 433 14.10 -3.64 21.25
N GLU A 434 13.01 -3.01 21.67
CA GLU A 434 12.61 -1.65 21.28
C GLU A 434 12.06 -0.87 22.48
N GLY A 435 12.31 0.44 22.52
CA GLY A 435 11.77 1.34 23.55
C GLY A 435 12.38 1.17 24.94
N ASP A 436 11.68 1.68 25.95
CA ASP A 436 12.12 1.64 27.35
C ASP A 436 11.96 0.24 27.94
N THR A 437 13.05 -0.53 28.00
CA THR A 437 13.06 -1.85 28.66
C THR A 437 13.20 -1.68 30.17
N PRO A 438 12.21 -2.10 31.00
CA PRO A 438 12.28 -1.90 32.45
C PRO A 438 13.43 -2.69 33.09
N ARG A 439 14.07 -2.13 34.13
CA ARG A 439 15.21 -2.80 34.80
C ARG A 439 14.85 -4.18 35.38
N ILE A 440 13.64 -4.34 35.90
CA ILE A 440 13.09 -5.62 36.37
C ILE A 440 12.11 -6.10 35.30
N SER A 441 12.20 -7.36 34.87
CA SER A 441 11.28 -7.88 33.85
C SER A 441 9.85 -7.90 34.39
N PRO A 442 8.87 -7.27 33.71
CA PRO A 442 7.46 -7.44 34.06
C PRO A 442 6.91 -8.80 33.60
N ASN A 443 7.61 -9.48 32.68
CA ASN A 443 7.11 -10.67 31.99
C ASN A 443 7.28 -11.96 32.82
N VAL A 444 8.16 -11.95 33.82
CA VAL A 444 8.43 -13.12 34.67
C VAL A 444 8.67 -12.66 36.10
N THR A 445 8.02 -13.30 37.07
CA THR A 445 8.28 -13.10 38.51
C THR A 445 8.98 -14.31 39.11
N PHE A 446 9.85 -14.05 40.08
CA PHE A 446 10.62 -15.03 40.83
C PHE A 446 10.29 -14.88 42.32
N ASP A 447 9.68 -15.88 42.93
CA ASP A 447 9.34 -15.90 44.36
C ASP A 447 10.18 -16.94 45.10
N PRO A 448 11.18 -16.55 45.90
CA PRO A 448 12.00 -17.49 46.66
C PRO A 448 11.16 -18.32 47.64
N LEU A 449 11.32 -19.64 47.62
CA LEU A 449 10.62 -20.58 48.50
C LEU A 449 11.44 -20.97 49.75
N ASN A 450 12.71 -20.56 49.81
CA ASN A 450 13.58 -20.74 50.98
C ASN A 450 14.47 -19.52 51.25
N GLN A 451 15.09 -19.45 52.44
CA GLN A 451 15.89 -18.30 52.86
C GLN A 451 17.20 -18.12 52.07
N VAL A 452 17.75 -19.22 51.54
CA VAL A 452 19.02 -19.22 50.79
C VAL A 452 18.80 -18.84 49.31
N GLY A 453 17.54 -18.85 48.83
CA GLY A 453 17.20 -18.55 47.45
C GLY A 453 17.46 -19.69 46.45
N SER A 454 17.84 -20.88 46.94
CA SER A 454 18.11 -22.03 46.07
C SER A 454 16.85 -22.66 45.48
N VAL A 455 15.66 -22.39 46.03
CA VAL A 455 14.39 -22.85 45.46
C VAL A 455 13.52 -21.63 45.15
N VAL A 456 13.01 -21.54 43.93
CA VAL A 456 12.22 -20.41 43.45
C VAL A 456 10.97 -20.86 42.70
N ASN A 457 9.88 -20.12 42.90
CA ASN A 457 8.67 -20.24 42.09
C ASN A 457 8.72 -19.21 40.96
N VAL A 458 8.65 -19.66 39.71
CA VAL A 458 8.78 -18.81 38.51
C VAL A 458 7.43 -18.70 37.83
N THR A 459 6.90 -17.49 37.67
CA THR A 459 5.60 -17.25 37.03
C THR A 459 5.76 -16.39 35.77
N PRO A 460 5.53 -16.95 34.57
CA PRO A 460 5.43 -16.17 33.34
C PRO A 460 4.11 -15.39 33.31
N ASN A 461 4.18 -14.07 33.14
CA ASN A 461 3.05 -13.15 33.25
C ASN A 461 2.55 -12.60 31.91
N ASP A 462 3.35 -12.66 30.85
CA ASP A 462 2.99 -12.15 29.52
C ASP A 462 3.44 -13.10 28.39
N ASN A 463 2.72 -13.12 27.27
CA ASN A 463 3.05 -13.88 26.06
C ASN A 463 2.57 -13.17 24.77
N GLU A 464 3.46 -12.44 24.12
CA GLU A 464 3.21 -11.75 22.84
C GLU A 464 2.95 -12.70 21.66
N ILE A 465 3.23 -14.00 21.77
CA ILE A 465 3.00 -14.98 20.69
C ILE A 465 1.51 -15.02 20.33
N VAL A 466 0.62 -14.84 21.32
CA VAL A 466 -0.83 -14.83 21.06
C VAL A 466 -1.19 -13.68 20.12
N LEU A 467 -0.61 -12.49 20.29
CA LEU A 467 -0.82 -11.36 19.37
C LEU A 467 -0.33 -11.69 17.95
N ARG A 468 0.85 -12.31 17.82
CA ARG A 468 1.39 -12.75 16.52
C ARG A 468 0.54 -13.81 15.84
N VAL A 469 0.00 -14.77 16.58
CA VAL A 469 -0.95 -15.75 16.04
C VAL A 469 -2.23 -15.04 15.56
N LEU A 470 -2.70 -14.08 16.34
CA LEU A 470 -3.90 -13.32 16.00
C LEU A 470 -3.71 -12.43 14.76
N ASP A 471 -2.51 -12.00 14.38
CA ASP A 471 -2.27 -11.25 13.13
C ASP A 471 -2.77 -12.01 11.89
N PHE A 472 -2.70 -13.34 11.91
CA PHE A 472 -3.15 -14.20 10.81
C PHE A 472 -4.66 -14.50 10.83
N ALA A 473 -5.38 -14.20 11.92
CA ALA A 473 -6.82 -14.44 12.01
C ALA A 473 -7.60 -13.51 11.05
N SER A 474 -8.83 -13.81 10.63
CA SER A 474 -9.69 -12.82 9.96
C SER A 474 -10.51 -12.03 10.98
N LEU A 475 -11.12 -10.88 10.60
CA LEU A 475 -12.06 -10.17 11.49
C LEU A 475 -13.21 -11.08 11.97
N GLY A 476 -13.70 -11.97 11.10
CA GLY A 476 -14.69 -12.98 11.47
C GLY A 476 -14.16 -14.01 12.47
N SER A 477 -12.89 -14.41 12.34
CA SER A 477 -12.24 -15.33 13.29
C SER A 477 -12.03 -14.66 14.65
N LEU A 478 -11.63 -13.39 14.68
CA LEU A 478 -11.52 -12.61 15.92
C LEU A 478 -12.87 -12.52 16.64
N ALA A 479 -13.94 -12.22 15.90
CA ALA A 479 -15.30 -12.21 16.45
C ALA A 479 -15.76 -13.58 16.96
N ALA A 480 -15.36 -14.68 16.30
CA ALA A 480 -15.64 -16.02 16.79
C ALA A 480 -14.84 -16.36 18.06
N LEU A 481 -13.56 -15.97 18.12
CA LEU A 481 -12.69 -16.17 19.29
C LEU A 481 -13.21 -15.42 20.52
N THR A 482 -13.67 -14.18 20.35
CA THR A 482 -14.27 -13.42 21.47
C THR A 482 -15.55 -14.06 21.99
N GLN A 483 -16.24 -14.88 21.20
CA GLN A 483 -17.39 -15.67 21.64
C GLN A 483 -17.02 -17.04 22.20
N ALA A 484 -15.79 -17.53 21.97
CA ALA A 484 -15.36 -18.86 22.38
C ALA A 484 -15.11 -18.97 23.90
N SER A 485 -14.59 -17.92 24.53
CA SER A 485 -14.36 -17.90 25.99
C SER A 485 -14.23 -16.48 26.55
N ARG A 486 -14.40 -16.32 27.87
CA ARG A 486 -14.12 -15.05 28.57
C ARG A 486 -12.65 -14.62 28.44
N THR A 487 -11.72 -15.57 28.46
CA THR A 487 -10.28 -15.28 28.34
C THR A 487 -9.95 -14.67 26.98
N TRP A 488 -10.46 -15.28 25.89
CA TRP A 488 -10.30 -14.73 24.54
C TRP A 488 -10.99 -13.38 24.37
N HIS A 489 -12.20 -13.24 24.91
CA HIS A 489 -12.91 -11.96 24.92
C HIS A 489 -12.07 -10.87 25.61
N ASP A 490 -11.56 -11.14 26.80
CA ASP A 490 -10.83 -10.15 27.59
C ASP A 490 -9.49 -9.81 26.93
N PHE A 491 -8.75 -10.81 26.44
CA PHE A 491 -7.51 -10.59 25.70
C PHE A 491 -7.72 -9.72 24.45
N ILE A 492 -8.69 -10.05 23.61
CA ILE A 492 -8.93 -9.38 22.32
C ILE A 492 -9.61 -8.03 22.52
N ASP A 493 -10.75 -7.98 23.23
CA ASP A 493 -11.62 -6.80 23.24
C ASP A 493 -11.42 -5.89 24.46
N LYS A 494 -10.74 -6.34 25.53
CA LYS A 494 -10.46 -5.48 26.70
C LYS A 494 -9.00 -5.06 26.82
N ILE A 495 -8.06 -5.98 26.61
CA ILE A 495 -6.64 -5.74 26.87
C ILE A 495 -5.94 -5.19 25.62
N HIS A 496 -6.10 -5.85 24.46
CA HIS A 496 -5.33 -5.56 23.25
C HIS A 496 -6.16 -5.07 22.05
N GLN A 497 -7.37 -4.52 22.29
CA GLN A 497 -8.32 -4.15 21.23
C GLN A 497 -7.67 -3.28 20.16
N ASP A 498 -7.07 -2.16 20.54
CA ASP A 498 -6.54 -1.21 19.55
C ASP A 498 -5.40 -1.80 18.73
N ALA A 499 -4.45 -2.51 19.35
CA ALA A 499 -3.36 -3.15 18.64
C ALA A 499 -3.86 -4.18 17.61
N ILE A 500 -4.80 -5.05 18.01
CA ILE A 500 -5.32 -6.13 17.16
C ILE A 500 -6.13 -5.56 15.98
N TYR A 501 -7.02 -4.59 16.22
CA TYR A 501 -7.91 -4.06 15.18
C TYR A 501 -7.23 -2.98 14.31
N ALA A 502 -6.31 -2.17 14.84
CA ALA A 502 -5.56 -1.19 14.04
C ALA A 502 -4.74 -1.90 12.95
N ALA A 503 -4.10 -3.02 13.29
CA ALA A 503 -3.35 -3.85 12.33
C ALA A 503 -4.20 -4.35 11.15
N ARG A 504 -5.54 -4.24 11.20
CA ARG A 504 -6.45 -4.68 10.13
C ARG A 504 -6.92 -3.56 9.21
N MET A 505 -6.57 -2.32 9.54
CA MET A 505 -6.91 -1.16 8.74
C MET A 505 -5.79 -0.87 7.75
N PRO A 506 -6.07 -0.89 6.42
CA PRO A 506 -5.07 -0.51 5.42
C PRO A 506 -4.56 0.91 5.68
N ASP A 507 -3.28 1.18 5.44
CA ASP A 507 -2.65 2.50 5.52
C ASP A 507 -2.77 3.21 6.89
N SER A 508 -3.18 2.50 7.94
CA SER A 508 -3.14 3.04 9.30
C SER A 508 -1.70 3.13 9.80
N VAL A 509 -1.34 4.24 10.43
CA VAL A 509 -0.06 4.40 11.13
C VAL A 509 -0.29 4.45 12.64
N PRO A 510 0.69 4.06 13.48
CA PRO A 510 0.50 3.97 14.94
C PRO A 510 0.02 5.27 15.62
N SER A 511 0.32 6.43 15.04
CA SER A 511 -0.09 7.74 15.57
C SER A 511 -1.44 8.25 15.06
N MET A 512 -2.08 7.53 14.14
CA MET A 512 -3.37 7.94 13.55
C MET A 512 -4.52 7.62 14.52
N ALA A 513 -5.47 8.54 14.66
CA ALA A 513 -6.71 8.27 15.38
C ALA A 513 -7.72 7.54 14.45
N PRO A 514 -8.57 6.62 14.98
CA PRO A 514 -9.50 5.84 14.17
C PRO A 514 -10.48 6.67 13.32
N ASP A 515 -10.89 7.84 13.79
CA ASP A 515 -11.79 8.78 13.10
C ASP A 515 -11.08 9.58 12.00
N ALA A 516 -9.80 9.88 12.18
CA ALA A 516 -8.97 10.55 11.19
C ALA A 516 -8.84 9.72 9.90
N TYR A 517 -8.85 8.39 10.00
CA TYR A 517 -8.82 7.48 8.84
C TYR A 517 -9.96 7.76 7.84
N PHE A 518 -11.19 7.86 8.34
CA PHE A 518 -12.37 8.12 7.50
C PHE A 518 -12.48 9.57 7.05
N SER A 519 -11.91 10.50 7.81
CA SER A 519 -11.94 11.93 7.49
C SER A 519 -11.13 12.27 6.23
N GLY A 520 -10.15 11.43 5.86
CA GLY A 520 -9.37 11.56 4.64
C GLY A 520 -10.02 10.98 3.38
N MET A 521 -11.16 10.29 3.49
CA MET A 521 -11.84 9.67 2.36
C MET A 521 -12.57 10.71 1.50
N ALA A 522 -12.68 10.46 0.19
CA ALA A 522 -13.47 11.26 -0.73
C ALA A 522 -14.95 10.89 -0.57
N ALA A 523 -15.56 11.35 0.53
CA ALA A 523 -16.90 10.95 0.92
C ALA A 523 -17.86 12.14 0.98
N PHE A 524 -19.04 11.99 0.38
CA PHE A 524 -20.10 13.00 0.44
C PHE A 524 -20.60 13.21 1.86
N ARG A 525 -20.71 12.15 2.67
CA ARG A 525 -21.11 12.23 4.08
C ARG A 525 -19.99 11.84 5.05
N SER A 526 -18.81 12.44 4.85
CA SER A 526 -17.63 12.21 5.71
C SER A 526 -17.94 12.32 7.20
N GLY A 527 -18.66 13.36 7.65
CA GLY A 527 -19.04 13.51 9.07
C GLY A 527 -19.94 12.40 9.62
N THR A 528 -20.80 11.79 8.81
CA THR A 528 -21.62 10.64 9.20
C THR A 528 -20.82 9.35 9.22
N LEU A 529 -19.76 9.24 8.41
CA LEU A 529 -18.87 8.09 8.36
C LEU A 529 -17.85 8.11 9.51
N SER A 530 -17.17 9.24 9.73
CA SER A 530 -16.17 9.42 10.79
C SER A 530 -16.79 9.69 12.16
N GLY A 531 -18.00 10.25 12.21
CA GLY A 531 -18.70 10.59 13.45
C GLY A 531 -18.95 9.37 14.35
N GLY A 532 -18.57 9.51 15.63
CA GLY A 532 -18.82 8.52 16.68
C GLY A 532 -17.85 7.33 16.72
N ILE A 533 -16.83 7.31 15.87
CA ILE A 533 -15.77 6.29 15.93
C ILE A 533 -14.86 6.60 17.12
N THR A 534 -14.81 5.69 18.08
CA THR A 534 -14.02 5.85 19.33
C THR A 534 -12.95 4.78 19.51
N SER A 535 -12.93 3.74 18.68
CA SER A 535 -11.92 2.69 18.70
C SER A 535 -11.67 2.09 17.31
N TRP A 536 -10.53 1.40 17.15
CA TRP A 536 -10.17 0.72 15.90
C TRP A 536 -11.13 -0.43 15.55
N LYS A 537 -11.76 -1.04 16.55
CA LYS A 537 -12.81 -2.03 16.33
C LYS A 537 -14.03 -1.44 15.63
N GLU A 538 -14.48 -0.26 16.07
CA GLU A 538 -15.61 0.42 15.43
C GLU A 538 -15.23 0.92 14.03
N ALA A 539 -13.98 1.36 13.82
CA ALA A 539 -13.46 1.68 12.49
C ALA A 539 -13.51 0.46 11.54
N CYS A 540 -13.01 -0.70 11.97
CA CYS A 540 -13.09 -1.96 11.23
C CYS A 540 -14.53 -2.35 10.89
N ARG A 541 -15.45 -2.20 11.86
CA ARG A 541 -16.88 -2.46 11.67
C ARG A 541 -17.48 -1.53 10.61
N ARG A 542 -17.23 -0.22 10.71
CA ARG A 542 -17.77 0.78 9.78
C ARG A 542 -17.28 0.56 8.36
N ARG A 543 -15.99 0.28 8.20
CA ARG A 543 -15.39 -0.09 6.92
C ARG A 543 -16.04 -1.35 6.34
N THR A 544 -16.23 -2.39 7.16
CA THR A 544 -16.87 -3.65 6.74
C THR A 544 -18.30 -3.41 6.25
N LEU A 545 -19.11 -2.63 6.98
CA LEU A 545 -20.47 -2.29 6.57
C LEU A 545 -20.53 -1.52 5.25
N LEU A 546 -19.58 -0.60 5.01
CA LEU A 546 -19.50 0.13 3.75
C LEU A 546 -19.10 -0.79 2.58
N VAL A 547 -18.17 -1.72 2.81
CA VAL A 547 -17.81 -2.77 1.84
C VAL A 547 -18.99 -3.65 1.51
N ASP A 548 -19.76 -4.05 2.52
CA ASP A 548 -20.96 -4.88 2.35
C ASP A 548 -22.05 -4.14 1.59
N ALA A 549 -22.26 -2.84 1.86
CA ALA A 549 -23.23 -2.01 1.15
C ALA A 549 -22.93 -1.93 -0.35
N TRP A 550 -21.66 -1.72 -0.71
CA TRP A 550 -21.19 -1.70 -2.10
C TRP A 550 -21.31 -3.06 -2.81
N ASN A 551 -21.14 -4.16 -2.07
CA ASN A 551 -21.23 -5.52 -2.60
C ASN A 551 -22.61 -6.17 -2.40
N ALA A 552 -23.61 -5.42 -1.94
CA ALA A 552 -24.95 -5.94 -1.75
C ALA A 552 -25.56 -6.32 -3.11
N PRO A 553 -26.24 -7.49 -3.23
CA PRO A 553 -26.92 -7.88 -4.47
C PRO A 553 -28.07 -6.92 -4.87
N GLU A 554 -28.66 -6.24 -3.89
CA GLU A 554 -29.71 -5.24 -4.08
C GLU A 554 -29.34 -3.99 -3.25
N PRO A 555 -28.45 -3.11 -3.76
CA PRO A 555 -28.04 -1.90 -3.08
C PRO A 555 -29.23 -0.94 -2.94
N ARG A 556 -29.30 -0.23 -1.81
CA ARG A 556 -30.39 0.70 -1.48
C ARG A 556 -29.82 2.10 -1.22
N PRO A 557 -29.49 2.86 -2.28
CA PRO A 557 -28.95 4.20 -2.12
C PRO A 557 -29.99 5.16 -1.54
N THR A 558 -29.49 6.22 -0.89
CA THR A 558 -30.31 7.39 -0.53
C THR A 558 -29.97 8.52 -1.50
N VAL A 559 -30.97 9.12 -2.12
CA VAL A 559 -30.79 10.17 -3.13
C VAL A 559 -30.76 11.54 -2.47
N PHE A 560 -29.80 12.38 -2.89
CA PHE A 560 -29.68 13.78 -2.49
C PHE A 560 -29.64 14.65 -3.75
N VAL A 561 -30.45 15.70 -3.78
CA VAL A 561 -30.51 16.63 -4.92
C VAL A 561 -30.10 18.02 -4.43
N ILE A 562 -29.04 18.57 -5.03
CA ILE A 562 -28.53 19.90 -4.73
C ILE A 562 -28.67 20.75 -5.99
N GLN A 563 -29.33 21.89 -5.87
CA GLN A 563 -29.40 22.87 -6.94
C GLN A 563 -28.12 23.72 -6.95
N VAL A 564 -27.39 23.71 -8.07
CA VAL A 564 -26.09 24.41 -8.22
C VAL A 564 -26.18 25.68 -9.08
N GLY A 565 -27.38 26.03 -9.53
CA GLY A 565 -27.70 27.23 -10.29
C GLY A 565 -29.03 27.09 -11.04
N ASN A 566 -29.46 28.17 -11.69
CA ASN A 566 -30.70 28.21 -12.49
C ASN A 566 -30.44 28.01 -14.01
N ARG A 567 -29.17 27.96 -14.40
CA ARG A 567 -28.75 27.76 -15.81
C ARG A 567 -28.30 26.33 -16.03
N PRO A 568 -28.46 25.78 -17.25
CA PRO A 568 -28.00 24.43 -17.57
C PRO A 568 -26.49 24.28 -17.31
N VAL A 569 -26.14 23.32 -16.45
CA VAL A 569 -24.74 23.04 -16.07
C VAL A 569 -24.00 22.40 -17.24
N TRP A 570 -22.80 22.90 -17.54
CA TRP A 570 -21.92 22.36 -18.58
C TRP A 570 -20.78 21.49 -18.05
N ARG A 571 -20.14 21.89 -16.95
CA ARG A 571 -19.14 21.09 -16.23
C ARG A 571 -19.31 21.24 -14.73
N PHE A 572 -18.89 20.22 -13.99
CA PHE A 572 -19.09 20.08 -12.55
C PHE A 572 -17.87 19.38 -11.94
N LYS A 573 -17.36 19.87 -10.81
CA LYS A 573 -16.26 19.25 -10.04
C LYS A 573 -16.49 19.44 -8.53
N PRO A 574 -16.55 18.37 -7.72
CA PRO A 574 -16.69 18.49 -6.27
C PRO A 574 -15.33 18.55 -5.53
N ASP A 575 -15.28 19.29 -4.43
CA ASP A 575 -14.22 19.26 -3.41
C ASP A 575 -14.80 18.85 -2.06
N PHE A 576 -14.54 17.61 -1.64
CA PHE A 576 -15.00 17.08 -0.36
C PHE A 576 -14.27 17.67 0.85
N LYS A 577 -13.01 18.09 0.70
CA LYS A 577 -12.18 18.68 1.75
C LYS A 577 -12.68 20.08 2.10
N ARG A 578 -13.01 20.89 1.09
CA ARG A 578 -13.56 22.24 1.27
C ARG A 578 -15.08 22.27 1.35
N ARG A 579 -15.75 21.14 1.10
CA ARG A 579 -17.21 21.03 1.02
C ARG A 579 -17.81 21.99 0.00
N ILE A 580 -17.22 22.10 -1.19
CA ILE A 580 -17.70 22.98 -2.27
C ILE A 580 -17.90 22.23 -3.58
N ILE A 581 -18.72 22.77 -4.45
CA ILE A 581 -18.94 22.30 -5.83
C ILE A 581 -18.59 23.46 -6.76
N VAL A 582 -17.76 23.22 -7.77
CA VAL A 582 -17.42 24.20 -8.81
C VAL A 582 -18.10 23.79 -10.11
N SER A 583 -18.83 24.70 -10.76
CA SER A 583 -19.56 24.40 -11.99
C SER A 583 -19.55 25.55 -12.99
N THR A 584 -19.45 25.23 -14.29
CA THR A 584 -19.67 26.18 -15.40
C THR A 584 -21.02 25.93 -16.07
N SER A 585 -21.54 26.90 -16.82
CA SER A 585 -22.86 26.85 -17.45
C SER A 585 -22.81 26.89 -18.98
N GLN A 586 -23.81 26.30 -19.63
CA GLN A 586 -23.97 26.36 -21.10
C GLN A 586 -24.16 27.80 -21.60
N ALA A 587 -24.77 28.66 -20.78
CA ALA A 587 -24.95 30.09 -21.05
C ALA A 587 -23.80 30.96 -20.48
N GLY A 588 -22.67 30.35 -20.10
CA GLY A 588 -21.54 31.03 -19.49
C GLY A 588 -21.73 31.26 -17.99
N GLY A 589 -20.64 31.71 -17.36
CA GLY A 589 -20.51 31.89 -15.91
C GLY A 589 -19.94 30.67 -15.18
N LEU A 590 -19.47 30.91 -13.96
CA LEU A 590 -18.96 29.90 -13.04
C LEU A 590 -19.57 30.11 -11.66
N ASN A 591 -20.00 29.03 -11.02
CA ASN A 591 -20.54 29.02 -9.66
C ASN A 591 -19.69 28.14 -8.75
N VAL A 592 -19.51 28.58 -7.51
CA VAL A 592 -19.00 27.80 -6.39
C VAL A 592 -20.11 27.69 -5.37
N THR A 593 -20.61 26.48 -5.16
CA THR A 593 -21.78 26.19 -4.33
C THR A 593 -21.36 25.40 -3.09
N ASP A 594 -21.97 25.69 -1.95
CA ASP A 594 -21.76 24.92 -0.72
C ASP A 594 -22.35 23.51 -0.87
N MET A 595 -21.52 22.48 -0.68
CA MET A 595 -21.92 21.09 -0.86
C MET A 595 -22.94 20.61 0.20
N ASP A 596 -22.94 21.21 1.39
CA ASP A 596 -23.81 20.80 2.49
C ASP A 596 -25.16 21.53 2.47
N ARG A 597 -25.15 22.82 2.09
CA ARG A 597 -26.32 23.70 2.17
C ARG A 597 -26.93 24.05 0.82
N GLY A 598 -26.19 23.86 -0.28
CA GLY A 598 -26.63 24.21 -1.63
C GLY A 598 -26.64 25.71 -1.94
N ASN A 599 -26.19 26.57 -1.02
CA ASN A 599 -26.14 28.01 -1.27
C ASN A 599 -24.92 28.39 -2.11
N LEU A 600 -25.08 29.37 -3.00
CA LEU A 600 -23.98 29.95 -3.76
C LEU A 600 -23.00 30.67 -2.80
N ILE A 601 -21.71 30.36 -2.92
CA ILE A 601 -20.61 30.95 -2.13
C ILE A 601 -19.89 32.04 -2.93
N TRP A 602 -19.59 31.76 -4.20
CA TRP A 602 -18.84 32.66 -5.08
C TRP A 602 -19.22 32.39 -6.54
N SER A 603 -19.14 33.40 -7.41
CA SER A 603 -19.43 33.23 -8.83
C SER A 603 -18.69 34.25 -9.71
N LEU A 604 -18.61 33.93 -11.00
CA LEU A 604 -18.22 34.82 -12.09
C LEU A 604 -19.36 34.91 -13.11
N GLY A 605 -19.56 36.09 -13.70
CA GLY A 605 -20.61 36.36 -14.68
C GLY A 605 -20.39 35.68 -16.04
N HIS A 606 -21.43 35.71 -16.89
CA HIS A 606 -21.40 35.12 -18.24
C HIS A 606 -20.47 35.84 -19.22
N GLU A 607 -20.16 37.11 -18.97
CA GLU A 607 -19.16 37.87 -19.73
C GLU A 607 -17.72 37.52 -19.32
N GLU A 608 -17.54 36.99 -18.09
CA GLU A 608 -16.22 36.65 -17.54
C GLU A 608 -15.80 35.23 -17.87
N VAL A 609 -16.77 34.30 -17.89
CA VAL A 609 -16.56 32.89 -18.25
C VAL A 609 -17.48 32.55 -19.42
N ARG A 610 -16.88 32.17 -20.55
CA ARG A 610 -17.58 31.91 -21.80
C ARG A 610 -18.61 30.78 -21.67
N SER A 611 -19.63 30.83 -22.53
CA SER A 611 -20.53 29.70 -22.77
C SER A 611 -19.75 28.43 -23.09
N PHE A 612 -20.17 27.31 -22.51
CA PHE A 612 -19.54 25.98 -22.70
C PHE A 612 -18.04 25.91 -22.31
N ALA A 613 -17.58 26.74 -21.36
CA ALA A 613 -16.22 26.66 -20.84
C ALA A 613 -15.95 25.31 -20.16
N HIS A 614 -14.95 24.58 -20.64
CA HIS A 614 -14.50 23.33 -20.02
C HIS A 614 -13.88 23.66 -18.66
N LEU A 615 -14.03 22.77 -17.68
CA LEU A 615 -13.60 23.00 -16.29
C LEU A 615 -12.88 21.77 -15.78
N GLU A 616 -11.68 21.97 -15.29
CA GLU A 616 -10.89 20.99 -14.54
C GLU A 616 -10.56 21.51 -13.14
N TYR A 617 -10.44 20.59 -12.19
CA TYR A 617 -10.26 20.94 -10.78
C TYR A 617 -9.45 19.90 -10.01
N GLN A 618 -8.48 20.35 -9.21
CA GLN A 618 -7.69 19.52 -8.31
C GLN A 618 -7.28 20.33 -7.06
N ASP A 619 -7.66 19.85 -5.86
CA ASP A 619 -7.31 20.39 -4.53
C ASP A 619 -7.13 21.91 -4.44
N GLY A 620 -8.19 22.65 -4.75
CA GLY A 620 -8.19 24.12 -4.67
C GLY A 620 -7.71 24.85 -5.93
N THR A 621 -7.26 24.14 -6.96
CA THR A 621 -6.91 24.71 -8.27
C THR A 621 -7.99 24.39 -9.28
N ALA A 622 -8.53 25.41 -9.93
CA ALA A 622 -9.50 25.31 -11.01
C ALA A 622 -8.89 25.84 -12.31
N VAL A 623 -9.21 25.20 -13.43
CA VAL A 623 -8.71 25.58 -14.75
C VAL A 623 -9.87 25.58 -15.74
N TRP A 624 -10.01 26.62 -16.54
CA TRP A 624 -10.98 26.69 -17.62
C TRP A 624 -10.47 27.49 -18.81
N ASP A 625 -11.04 27.23 -19.98
CA ASP A 625 -10.67 27.93 -21.20
C ASP A 625 -11.50 29.21 -21.41
N ARG A 626 -10.87 30.17 -22.10
CA ARG A 626 -11.48 31.45 -22.47
C ARG A 626 -11.55 31.61 -23.98
N PHE A 627 -12.18 32.68 -24.45
CA PHE A 627 -12.10 33.07 -25.85
C PHE A 627 -10.65 33.33 -26.28
N GLY A 628 -10.24 32.74 -27.42
CA GLY A 628 -8.95 32.99 -28.08
C GLY A 628 -7.80 32.04 -27.73
N ASN A 629 -8.02 30.71 -27.76
CA ASN A 629 -6.98 29.68 -27.54
C ASN A 629 -6.09 29.92 -26.32
N ALA A 630 -6.72 30.13 -25.17
CA ALA A 630 -6.00 30.31 -23.92
C ALA A 630 -6.74 29.66 -22.76
N ILE A 631 -5.98 29.25 -21.74
CA ILE A 631 -6.48 28.59 -20.54
C ILE A 631 -6.13 29.43 -19.32
N GLU A 632 -7.10 29.64 -18.44
CA GLU A 632 -6.90 30.36 -17.18
C GLU A 632 -6.73 29.39 -16.01
N VAL A 633 -5.77 29.68 -15.14
CA VAL A 633 -5.52 28.92 -13.91
C VAL A 633 -5.92 29.76 -12.71
N TRP A 634 -6.77 29.22 -11.85
CA TRP A 634 -7.37 29.88 -10.71
C TRP A 634 -7.18 29.06 -9.45
N LYS A 635 -7.01 29.75 -8.30
CA LYS A 635 -6.81 29.08 -7.00
C LYS A 635 -7.66 29.67 -5.90
N THR A 636 -8.12 28.80 -5.00
CA THR A 636 -8.77 29.16 -3.74
C THR A 636 -7.81 29.03 -2.55
N ASP A 637 -8.25 29.42 -1.35
CA ASP A 637 -7.47 29.47 -0.10
C ASP A 637 -6.19 30.31 -0.14
N LEU A 638 -6.09 31.24 -1.09
CA LEU A 638 -4.98 32.21 -1.09
C LEU A 638 -5.10 33.17 0.11
N PRO A 639 -3.98 33.74 0.59
CA PRO A 639 -4.02 34.71 1.68
C PRO A 639 -5.06 35.82 1.44
N GLY A 640 -6.03 35.93 2.35
CA GLY A 640 -7.12 36.91 2.27
C GLY A 640 -8.29 36.55 1.34
N CYS A 641 -8.39 35.31 0.85
CA CYS A 641 -9.61 34.79 0.20
C CYS A 641 -10.58 34.21 1.25
N ALA A 642 -11.88 34.37 1.03
CA ALA A 642 -12.89 33.58 1.72
C ALA A 642 -12.88 32.11 1.22
N ARG A 643 -13.47 31.19 2.00
CA ARG A 643 -13.65 29.78 1.59
C ARG A 643 -14.34 29.73 0.24
N GLY A 644 -13.73 29.07 -0.74
CA GLY A 644 -14.31 28.88 -2.08
C GLY A 644 -14.19 30.09 -3.01
N GLU A 645 -13.62 31.21 -2.57
CA GLU A 645 -13.29 32.33 -3.45
C GLU A 645 -12.05 31.96 -4.28
N PHE A 646 -12.10 32.14 -5.60
CA PHE A 646 -10.98 31.87 -6.50
C PHE A 646 -10.33 33.17 -6.99
N ARG A 647 -9.02 33.15 -7.18
CA ARG A 647 -8.26 34.21 -7.87
C ARG A 647 -7.43 33.62 -8.99
N ARG A 648 -7.35 34.35 -10.11
CA ARG A 648 -6.52 33.96 -11.25
C ARG A 648 -5.05 34.08 -10.89
N VAL A 649 -4.30 33.02 -11.10
CA VAL A 649 -2.85 32.95 -10.84
C VAL A 649 -2.02 32.85 -12.11
N ALA A 650 -2.59 32.34 -13.21
CA ALA A 650 -1.91 32.30 -14.50
C ALA A 650 -2.90 32.39 -15.67
N LEU A 651 -2.38 32.85 -16.81
CA LEU A 651 -3.02 32.78 -18.12
C LEU A 651 -2.03 32.07 -19.04
N LEU A 652 -2.46 30.97 -19.66
CA LEU A 652 -1.65 30.11 -20.50
C LEU A 652 -2.11 30.30 -21.95
N PRO A 653 -1.45 31.15 -22.74
CA PRO A 653 -1.72 31.27 -24.16
C PRO A 653 -1.01 30.15 -24.95
N HIS A 654 -1.64 29.69 -26.01
CA HIS A 654 -1.02 28.82 -27.02
C HIS A 654 -1.63 29.15 -28.39
N ASP A 655 -0.82 29.01 -29.44
CA ASP A 655 -1.18 29.51 -30.79
C ASP A 655 -2.13 28.56 -31.56
N THR A 656 -2.55 27.48 -30.92
CA THR A 656 -3.25 26.32 -31.54
C THR A 656 -4.59 26.06 -30.86
N GLU A 657 -5.53 25.40 -31.53
CA GLU A 657 -6.85 25.08 -30.96
C GLU A 657 -6.74 24.29 -29.63
N THR A 658 -7.45 24.74 -28.58
CA THR A 658 -7.71 23.93 -27.37
C THR A 658 -8.85 22.94 -27.64
N ARG A 659 -8.54 21.69 -27.98
CA ARG A 659 -9.58 20.67 -28.16
C ARG A 659 -10.04 20.05 -26.84
N GLY A 660 -9.14 19.94 -25.86
CA GLY A 660 -9.43 19.45 -24.51
C GLY A 660 -8.25 19.63 -23.56
N PHE A 661 -8.48 19.52 -22.25
CA PHE A 661 -7.43 19.54 -21.23
C PHE A 661 -7.85 18.79 -19.96
N GLN A 662 -6.86 18.33 -19.19
CA GLN A 662 -7.04 17.59 -17.94
C GLN A 662 -6.03 18.09 -16.89
N LEU A 663 -6.49 18.33 -15.66
CA LEU A 663 -5.65 18.69 -14.52
C LEU A 663 -5.53 17.52 -13.53
N SER A 664 -4.32 17.02 -13.31
CA SER A 664 -4.01 16.02 -12.29
C SER A 664 -2.51 16.00 -11.99
N PHE A 665 -2.13 15.51 -10.81
CA PHE A 665 -0.73 15.42 -10.37
C PHE A 665 0.03 16.75 -10.43
N ASP A 666 -0.67 17.86 -10.18
CA ASP A 666 -0.10 19.21 -10.24
C ASP A 666 0.42 19.56 -11.66
N THR A 667 -0.13 18.88 -12.68
CA THR A 667 0.18 19.10 -14.09
C THR A 667 -1.10 19.29 -14.90
N LEU A 668 -1.10 20.27 -15.81
CA LEU A 668 -2.18 20.47 -16.77
C LEU A 668 -1.71 19.98 -18.13
N SER A 669 -2.38 18.96 -18.66
CA SER A 669 -2.16 18.48 -20.02
C SER A 669 -3.24 19.02 -20.96
N VAL A 670 -2.85 19.49 -22.13
CA VAL A 670 -3.71 20.10 -23.15
C VAL A 670 -3.52 19.34 -24.47
N VAL A 671 -4.59 19.21 -25.25
CA VAL A 671 -4.60 18.55 -26.56
C VAL A 671 -5.19 19.43 -27.65
N SER A 672 -4.60 19.39 -28.83
CA SER A 672 -5.10 20.00 -30.07
C SER A 672 -5.42 18.93 -31.12
N THR A 673 -6.35 19.23 -32.03
CA THR A 673 -6.62 18.39 -33.22
C THR A 673 -5.48 18.46 -34.25
N GLU A 674 -4.65 19.49 -34.18
CA GLU A 674 -3.63 19.84 -35.17
C GLU A 674 -2.32 19.05 -35.03
N GLY A 675 -2.23 18.14 -34.04
CA GLY A 675 -1.05 17.33 -33.76
C GLY A 675 -0.16 17.91 -32.66
N GLU A 676 -0.68 18.81 -31.82
CA GLU A 676 0.07 19.43 -30.74
C GLU A 676 -0.53 19.12 -29.37
N GLY A 677 0.32 18.91 -28.37
CA GLY A 677 -0.07 18.75 -26.97
C GLY A 677 0.85 19.54 -26.04
N PHE A 678 0.35 20.00 -24.90
CA PHE A 678 1.12 20.83 -23.96
C PHE A 678 1.01 20.29 -22.54
N VAL A 679 2.12 20.22 -21.81
CA VAL A 679 2.13 19.89 -20.38
C VAL A 679 2.65 21.08 -19.61
N TYR A 680 1.84 21.60 -18.68
CA TYR A 680 2.22 22.68 -17.78
C TYR A 680 2.37 22.16 -16.34
N ASP A 681 3.40 22.64 -15.65
CA ASP A 681 3.59 22.44 -14.22
C ASP A 681 2.79 23.49 -13.45
N ILE A 682 1.86 23.04 -12.61
CA ILE A 682 1.01 23.89 -11.77
C ILE A 682 1.34 23.60 -10.31
N PRO A 683 2.22 24.39 -9.66
CA PRO A 683 2.62 24.17 -8.27
C PRO A 683 1.40 24.06 -7.34
N PRO A 684 1.33 23.18 -6.34
CA PRO A 684 0.14 23.02 -5.49
C PRO A 684 -0.10 24.24 -4.58
N SER A 685 0.92 24.70 -3.84
CA SER A 685 0.88 25.94 -3.04
C SER A 685 1.33 27.13 -3.90
N CYS A 686 0.58 28.25 -3.98
CA CYS A 686 1.18 29.43 -4.59
C CYS A 686 0.59 30.80 -4.26
N PRO A 687 1.48 31.78 -3.98
CA PRO A 687 1.53 32.98 -4.83
C PRO A 687 2.82 33.18 -5.65
N ASP A 688 3.99 32.67 -5.23
CA ASP A 688 5.31 33.13 -5.75
C ASP A 688 6.00 32.23 -6.80
N VAL A 689 5.53 30.99 -7.01
CA VAL A 689 6.05 30.05 -8.01
C VAL A 689 5.19 30.12 -9.30
N PRO A 690 5.74 30.53 -10.45
CA PRO A 690 4.96 30.63 -11.68
C PRO A 690 4.57 29.25 -12.23
N VAL A 691 3.46 29.21 -12.96
CA VAL A 691 3.10 28.07 -13.83
C VAL A 691 4.05 28.07 -15.02
N THR A 692 4.63 26.92 -15.36
CA THR A 692 5.63 26.80 -16.43
C THR A 692 5.25 25.71 -17.43
N LEU A 693 5.48 25.95 -18.72
CA LEU A 693 5.39 24.88 -19.72
C LEU A 693 6.53 23.89 -19.49
N ARG A 694 6.20 22.64 -19.18
CA ARG A 694 7.15 21.54 -19.02
C ARG A 694 7.61 21.05 -20.39
N THR A 695 6.65 20.69 -21.24
CA THR A 695 6.91 20.03 -22.53
C THR A 695 5.85 20.39 -23.55
N HIS A 696 6.29 20.64 -24.78
CA HIS A 696 5.45 20.70 -25.97
C HIS A 696 5.59 19.36 -26.71
N LEU A 697 4.48 18.63 -26.85
CA LEU A 697 4.41 17.31 -27.47
C LEU A 697 3.99 17.42 -28.94
N ASP A 698 4.68 16.69 -29.80
CA ASP A 698 4.25 16.38 -31.17
C ASP A 698 3.42 15.09 -31.13
N ILE A 699 2.11 15.22 -31.28
CA ILE A 699 1.15 14.11 -31.17
C ILE A 699 0.54 13.79 -32.54
N ALA A 700 -0.06 12.60 -32.65
CA ALA A 700 -0.83 12.26 -33.85
C ALA A 700 -1.98 13.27 -34.06
N ARG A 701 -2.27 13.60 -35.31
CA ARG A 701 -3.39 14.48 -35.68
C ARG A 701 -4.73 13.79 -35.44
N GLY A 702 -5.78 14.58 -35.20
CA GLY A 702 -7.14 14.06 -35.06
C GLY A 702 -7.51 13.58 -33.66
N ALA A 703 -6.79 14.01 -32.62
CA ALA A 703 -7.21 13.79 -31.25
C ALA A 703 -8.61 14.39 -31.00
N ILE A 704 -9.50 13.62 -30.36
CA ILE A 704 -10.93 14.00 -30.26
C ILE A 704 -11.26 14.86 -29.03
N GLY A 705 -10.25 15.24 -28.24
CA GLY A 705 -10.40 16.11 -27.07
C GLY A 705 -10.52 15.42 -25.71
N HIS A 706 -10.57 14.09 -25.68
CA HIS A 706 -10.51 13.32 -24.43
C HIS A 706 -9.08 12.91 -24.11
N LEU A 707 -8.67 13.12 -22.85
CA LEU A 707 -7.37 12.75 -22.34
C LEU A 707 -7.45 12.48 -20.83
N ASP A 708 -6.52 11.65 -20.35
CA ASP A 708 -6.24 11.48 -18.93
C ASP A 708 -4.74 11.30 -18.72
N GLN A 709 -4.26 11.31 -17.47
CA GLN A 709 -2.83 11.27 -17.20
C GLN A 709 -2.50 10.51 -15.92
N ASP A 710 -1.27 10.00 -15.85
CA ASP A 710 -0.60 9.54 -14.61
C ASP A 710 0.50 10.56 -14.27
N ARG A 711 1.31 10.31 -13.22
CA ARG A 711 2.37 11.25 -12.79
C ARG A 711 3.39 11.58 -13.89
N ASP A 712 3.74 10.58 -14.70
CA ASP A 712 4.81 10.60 -15.71
C ASP A 712 4.31 10.63 -17.16
N ILE A 713 3.04 10.31 -17.42
CA ILE A 713 2.49 10.16 -18.79
C ILE A 713 1.19 10.91 -19.00
N VAL A 714 0.87 11.21 -20.26
CA VAL A 714 -0.44 11.64 -20.72
C VAL A 714 -0.97 10.66 -21.76
N MET A 715 -2.25 10.30 -21.65
CA MET A 715 -2.98 9.45 -22.57
C MET A 715 -3.98 10.29 -23.36
N TYR A 716 -3.86 10.29 -24.69
CA TYR A 716 -4.80 10.96 -25.59
C TYR A 716 -5.71 9.96 -26.28
N SER A 717 -6.99 10.30 -26.40
CA SER A 717 -7.94 9.56 -27.21
C SER A 717 -7.87 10.00 -28.67
N MET A 718 -7.69 9.03 -29.56
CA MET A 718 -7.45 9.21 -30.99
C MET A 718 -8.61 8.67 -31.85
N GLY A 719 -9.82 8.61 -31.29
CA GLY A 719 -11.01 8.13 -32.00
C GLY A 719 -10.89 6.64 -32.33
N SER A 720 -11.00 6.27 -33.61
CA SER A 720 -10.89 4.87 -34.05
C SER A 720 -9.51 4.25 -33.81
N GLU A 721 -8.45 5.06 -33.64
CA GLU A 721 -7.09 4.58 -33.35
C GLU A 721 -6.87 4.23 -31.85
N GLY A 722 -7.89 4.39 -31.01
CA GLY A 722 -7.83 4.05 -29.59
C GLY A 722 -7.07 5.11 -28.77
N TYR A 723 -6.19 4.66 -27.87
CA TYR A 723 -5.53 5.52 -26.88
C TYR A 723 -4.01 5.53 -27.04
N HIS A 724 -3.43 6.71 -27.19
CA HIS A 724 -1.98 6.91 -27.36
C HIS A 724 -1.35 7.47 -26.08
N PHE A 725 -0.22 6.90 -25.67
CA PHE A 725 0.44 7.23 -24.41
C PHE A 725 1.78 7.91 -24.67
N TYR A 726 1.94 9.11 -24.12
CA TYR A 726 3.15 9.91 -24.27
C TYR A 726 3.79 10.19 -22.91
N GLU A 727 5.12 10.16 -22.86
CA GLU A 727 5.85 10.56 -21.66
C GLU A 727 5.84 12.09 -21.53
N LYS A 728 5.42 12.62 -20.37
CA LYS A 728 5.32 14.07 -20.16
C LYS A 728 6.67 14.78 -20.20
N ALA A 729 7.76 14.10 -19.85
CA ALA A 729 9.08 14.73 -19.74
C ALA A 729 9.77 14.87 -21.09
N SER A 730 9.80 13.80 -21.90
CA SER A 730 10.45 13.81 -23.21
C SER A 730 9.53 14.16 -24.36
N GLY A 731 8.21 13.95 -24.21
CA GLY A 731 7.25 14.01 -25.30
C GLY A 731 7.24 12.75 -26.18
N GLU A 732 7.97 11.69 -25.82
CA GLU A 732 8.05 10.46 -26.60
C GLU A 732 6.74 9.66 -26.55
N LEU A 733 6.31 9.11 -27.68
CA LEU A 733 5.22 8.12 -27.75
C LEU A 733 5.70 6.78 -27.18
N LEU A 734 5.19 6.40 -26.02
CA LEU A 734 5.53 5.14 -25.34
C LEU A 734 4.82 3.93 -25.94
N GLY A 735 3.62 4.12 -26.50
CA GLY A 735 2.84 3.06 -27.11
C GLY A 735 1.37 3.42 -27.28
N MET A 736 0.60 2.45 -27.78
CA MET A 736 -0.81 2.62 -28.12
C MET A 736 -1.63 1.42 -27.61
N ILE A 737 -2.78 1.68 -27.01
CA ILE A 737 -3.80 0.67 -26.75
C ILE A 737 -4.85 0.77 -27.85
N ARG A 738 -4.77 -0.17 -28.80
CA ARG A 738 -5.76 -0.35 -29.86
C ARG A 738 -6.77 -1.43 -29.47
N PRO A 739 -8.05 -1.10 -29.28
CA PRO A 739 -9.05 -2.05 -28.80
C PRO A 739 -9.33 -3.23 -29.75
N GLU A 740 -9.06 -3.08 -31.04
CA GLU A 740 -9.07 -4.17 -32.02
C GLU A 740 -8.10 -5.32 -31.72
N ASN A 741 -7.05 -5.07 -30.91
CA ASN A 741 -6.05 -6.07 -30.53
C ASN A 741 -6.41 -6.83 -29.24
N VAL A 742 -7.57 -6.56 -28.64
CA VAL A 742 -8.04 -7.29 -27.45
C VAL A 742 -8.32 -8.74 -27.81
N SER A 743 -7.95 -9.67 -26.92
CA SER A 743 -8.19 -11.10 -27.15
C SER A 743 -9.69 -11.42 -27.19
N THR A 744 -10.12 -12.17 -28.22
CA THR A 744 -11.48 -12.72 -28.30
C THR A 744 -11.86 -13.62 -27.12
N ALA A 745 -10.86 -14.19 -26.42
CA ALA A 745 -11.07 -14.98 -25.21
C ALA A 745 -11.54 -14.15 -24.00
N ASN A 746 -11.29 -12.84 -24.02
CA ASN A 746 -11.59 -11.87 -22.96
C ASN A 746 -12.67 -10.85 -23.38
N VAL A 747 -13.59 -11.27 -24.26
CA VAL A 747 -14.77 -10.49 -24.61
C VAL A 747 -15.97 -10.92 -23.76
N TYR A 748 -16.72 -9.94 -23.30
CA TYR A 748 -17.93 -10.06 -22.50
C TYR A 748 -19.01 -9.18 -23.09
N HIS A 749 -20.25 -9.38 -22.67
CA HIS A 749 -21.36 -8.52 -23.05
C HIS A 749 -22.39 -8.34 -21.93
N ILE A 750 -23.16 -7.27 -22.05
CA ILE A 750 -24.30 -6.94 -21.19
C ILE A 750 -25.53 -6.85 -22.10
N VAL A 751 -26.57 -7.64 -21.78
CA VAL A 751 -27.86 -7.57 -22.46
C VAL A 751 -28.79 -6.67 -21.67
N HIS A 752 -29.53 -5.78 -22.34
CA HIS A 752 -30.45 -4.91 -21.64
C HIS A 752 -31.65 -5.68 -21.07
N PRO A 753 -32.03 -5.45 -19.81
CA PRO A 753 -33.25 -5.99 -19.27
C PRO A 753 -34.46 -5.43 -20.04
N SER A 754 -35.54 -6.22 -20.12
CA SER A 754 -36.77 -5.80 -20.80
C SER A 754 -37.49 -4.64 -20.09
N THR A 755 -37.18 -4.40 -18.82
CA THR A 755 -37.76 -3.37 -17.96
C THR A 755 -36.69 -2.91 -16.97
N PHE A 756 -36.49 -1.61 -16.80
CA PHE A 756 -35.59 -1.09 -15.77
C PHE A 756 -36.39 -0.68 -14.53
N ALA A 757 -35.79 -0.87 -13.36
CA ALA A 757 -36.44 -0.54 -12.09
C ALA A 757 -36.62 0.99 -11.88
N SER A 758 -35.92 1.81 -12.67
CA SER A 758 -35.92 3.27 -12.63
C SER A 758 -36.62 3.92 -13.84
N ASP A 759 -37.60 3.24 -14.46
CA ASP A 759 -38.25 3.75 -15.68
C ASP A 759 -39.24 4.92 -15.43
N PRO A 760 -39.35 5.89 -16.37
CA PRO A 760 -40.13 7.13 -16.24
C PRO A 760 -41.60 6.98 -15.85
N SER A 761 -42.24 5.85 -16.15
CA SER A 761 -43.66 5.60 -15.84
C SER A 761 -43.94 5.48 -14.33
N SER A 762 -42.91 5.32 -13.51
CA SER A 762 -43.00 5.31 -12.04
C SER A 762 -42.99 6.71 -11.40
N ILE A 763 -42.80 7.79 -12.19
CA ILE A 763 -42.57 9.16 -11.69
C ILE A 763 -43.85 9.89 -11.28
N VAL A 764 -45.04 9.38 -11.63
CA VAL A 764 -46.31 9.96 -11.15
C VAL A 764 -46.38 9.96 -9.61
N ASP A 765 -45.69 9.03 -8.94
CA ASP A 765 -45.58 9.00 -7.48
C ASP A 765 -44.57 10.02 -6.89
N ILE A 766 -43.60 10.49 -7.69
CA ILE A 766 -42.65 11.56 -7.31
C ILE A 766 -43.30 12.94 -7.55
N ILE A 767 -44.08 13.07 -8.64
CA ILE A 767 -44.84 14.28 -8.99
C ILE A 767 -46.13 14.44 -8.14
N GLY A 768 -46.56 13.41 -7.42
CA GLY A 768 -47.59 13.52 -6.37
C GLY A 768 -47.29 14.59 -5.30
N GLY A 769 -46.04 15.07 -5.24
CA GLY A 769 -45.59 16.25 -4.51
C GLY A 769 -45.69 17.58 -5.28
N LEU A 770 -46.68 17.79 -6.15
CA LEU A 770 -46.99 19.10 -6.77
C LEU A 770 -47.13 20.25 -5.75
N GLY A 771 -47.36 19.96 -4.47
CA GLY A 771 -47.33 20.95 -3.39
C GLY A 771 -45.94 21.49 -3.01
N GLY A 772 -44.85 20.77 -3.33
CA GLY A 772 -43.48 21.18 -3.01
C GLY A 772 -42.82 22.05 -4.09
N MET A 773 -43.22 21.89 -5.35
CA MET A 773 -42.70 22.67 -6.49
C MET A 773 -43.08 24.17 -6.43
N LEU A 774 -44.14 24.51 -5.69
CA LEU A 774 -44.56 25.89 -5.44
C LEU A 774 -43.89 26.52 -4.19
N SER A 775 -43.10 25.75 -3.43
CA SER A 775 -42.45 26.21 -2.19
C SER A 775 -41.00 26.67 -2.38
N THR A 776 -40.42 26.52 -3.57
CA THR A 776 -38.98 26.68 -3.84
C THR A 776 -38.53 28.12 -4.11
N GLN A 777 -39.41 29.12 -3.94
CA GLN A 777 -39.07 30.55 -4.07
C GLN A 777 -38.09 31.08 -2.99
N THR A 778 -37.53 30.24 -2.12
CA THR A 778 -36.64 30.66 -1.02
C THR A 778 -35.23 30.04 -1.04
N GLY A 779 -34.84 29.34 -2.10
CA GLY A 779 -33.49 28.77 -2.22
C GLY A 779 -33.17 27.63 -1.23
N SER A 780 -34.20 26.95 -0.69
CA SER A 780 -34.01 25.77 0.14
C SER A 780 -33.63 24.56 -0.71
N ALA A 781 -32.56 23.86 -0.32
CA ALA A 781 -32.24 22.53 -0.86
C ALA A 781 -33.47 21.60 -0.73
N PHE A 782 -33.67 20.71 -1.70
CA PHE A 782 -34.58 19.58 -1.49
C PHE A 782 -34.05 18.76 -0.31
N GLU A 783 -34.77 18.74 0.82
CA GLU A 783 -34.43 17.85 1.94
C GLU A 783 -34.37 16.39 1.44
N PRO A 784 -33.55 15.52 2.06
CA PRO A 784 -33.43 14.12 1.68
C PRO A 784 -34.80 13.46 1.54
N GLN A 785 -35.18 13.16 0.30
CA GLN A 785 -36.38 12.39 0.05
C GLN A 785 -36.02 10.91 0.15
N ASN A 786 -36.70 10.19 1.05
CA ASN A 786 -36.59 8.73 1.20
C ASN A 786 -37.25 7.99 0.01
N HIS A 787 -36.98 8.41 -1.23
CA HIS A 787 -37.39 7.66 -2.39
C HIS A 787 -36.46 6.45 -2.56
N ARG A 788 -37.07 5.28 -2.69
CA ARG A 788 -36.37 4.01 -2.94
C ARG A 788 -35.96 3.98 -4.41
N GLU A 789 -34.91 4.70 -4.78
CA GLU A 789 -34.31 4.51 -6.10
C GLU A 789 -33.73 3.10 -6.16
N ARG A 790 -34.14 2.32 -7.17
CA ARG A 790 -33.73 0.94 -7.35
C ARG A 790 -32.74 0.86 -8.50
N LEU A 791 -31.50 0.52 -8.16
CA LEU A 791 -30.51 0.13 -9.16
C LEU A 791 -30.97 -1.18 -9.81
N THR A 792 -30.98 -1.24 -11.14
CA THR A 792 -31.40 -2.43 -11.88
C THR A 792 -30.23 -3.40 -11.96
N PRO A 793 -30.29 -4.60 -11.36
CA PRO A 793 -29.20 -5.56 -11.49
C PRO A 793 -29.01 -5.98 -12.95
N ILE A 794 -27.75 -6.07 -13.38
CA ILE A 794 -27.38 -6.55 -14.71
C ILE A 794 -26.46 -7.76 -14.59
N ASP A 795 -26.51 -8.61 -15.61
CA ASP A 795 -25.65 -9.79 -15.73
C ASP A 795 -24.61 -9.55 -16.83
N ILE A 796 -23.35 -9.88 -16.53
CA ILE A 796 -22.26 -9.81 -17.47
C ILE A 796 -22.02 -11.23 -17.97
N GLN A 797 -22.03 -11.43 -19.29
CA GLN A 797 -21.90 -12.75 -19.90
C GLN A 797 -20.64 -12.82 -20.75
N ARG A 798 -20.07 -14.02 -20.91
CA ARG A 798 -18.85 -14.22 -21.70
C ARG A 798 -19.19 -14.41 -23.18
N GLY A 799 -18.36 -13.84 -24.06
CA GLY A 799 -18.52 -13.87 -25.52
C GLY A 799 -19.09 -12.56 -26.07
N HIS A 800 -19.11 -12.46 -27.40
CA HIS A 800 -19.69 -11.31 -28.11
C HIS A 800 -21.22 -11.25 -27.95
N LEU A 801 -21.77 -10.05 -28.05
CA LEU A 801 -23.20 -9.80 -28.11
C LEU A 801 -23.77 -10.36 -29.43
N SER A 802 -24.68 -11.34 -29.35
CA SER A 802 -25.33 -11.92 -30.55
C SER A 802 -26.60 -11.16 -30.93
N SER A 803 -26.77 -10.80 -32.21
CA SER A 803 -27.95 -10.08 -32.74
C SER A 803 -29.28 -10.87 -32.70
N HIS A 804 -29.28 -12.14 -32.28
CA HIS A 804 -30.41 -13.06 -32.49
C HIS A 804 -31.53 -13.08 -31.42
N ARG A 805 -31.77 -12.00 -30.65
CA ARG A 805 -32.77 -12.06 -29.56
C ARG A 805 -33.94 -11.06 -29.60
N ARG A 806 -34.02 -10.13 -30.55
CA ARG A 806 -35.27 -9.37 -30.79
C ARG A 806 -35.72 -9.51 -32.25
N PRO A 807 -36.96 -9.95 -32.52
CA PRO A 807 -37.55 -9.77 -33.84
C PRO A 807 -37.91 -8.29 -33.96
N VAL A 808 -37.09 -7.50 -34.65
CA VAL A 808 -37.42 -6.10 -34.98
C VAL A 808 -37.25 -5.88 -36.48
N ASP A 809 -38.04 -4.95 -36.99
CA ASP A 809 -37.95 -4.34 -38.31
C ASP A 809 -36.49 -4.05 -38.74
N PRO A 810 -36.08 -4.36 -39.99
CA PRO A 810 -34.76 -4.01 -40.52
C PRO A 810 -34.32 -2.55 -40.31
N GLU A 811 -35.26 -1.59 -40.29
CA GLU A 811 -34.92 -0.17 -40.02
C GLU A 811 -34.54 0.07 -38.55
N ALA A 812 -35.19 -0.62 -37.62
CA ALA A 812 -34.86 -0.55 -36.20
C ALA A 812 -33.57 -1.34 -35.88
N GLU A 813 -33.30 -2.43 -36.60
CA GLU A 813 -32.04 -3.19 -36.47
C GLU A 813 -30.83 -2.34 -36.91
N ALA A 814 -30.97 -1.53 -37.97
CA ALA A 814 -29.94 -0.59 -38.41
C ALA A 814 -29.64 0.52 -37.38
N GLN A 815 -30.64 0.97 -36.60
CA GLN A 815 -30.47 1.98 -35.54
C GLN A 815 -29.80 1.45 -34.26
N HIS A 816 -29.68 0.12 -34.11
CA HIS A 816 -29.15 -0.54 -32.91
C HIS A 816 -27.87 -1.35 -33.18
N ALA A 817 -27.30 -1.27 -34.38
CA ALA A 817 -26.07 -1.97 -34.74
C ALA A 817 -24.84 -1.32 -34.08
N ILE A 818 -24.10 -2.10 -33.30
CA ILE A 818 -22.78 -1.69 -32.79
C ILE A 818 -21.81 -1.66 -33.99
N PRO A 819 -21.09 -0.54 -34.25
CA PRO A 819 -20.16 -0.44 -35.37
C PRO A 819 -19.04 -1.49 -35.26
N PRO A 820 -18.39 -1.89 -36.38
CA PRO A 820 -17.17 -2.69 -36.34
C PRO A 820 -16.12 -2.08 -35.40
N ILE A 821 -15.36 -2.90 -34.67
CA ILE A 821 -14.45 -2.42 -33.61
C ILE A 821 -13.35 -1.46 -34.12
N ASN A 822 -12.95 -1.60 -35.38
CA ASN A 822 -11.97 -0.76 -36.08
C ASN A 822 -12.56 0.56 -36.62
N GLU A 823 -13.89 0.67 -36.66
CA GLU A 823 -14.63 1.87 -37.07
C GLU A 823 -15.30 2.55 -35.86
N ASP A 824 -15.22 1.94 -34.69
CA ASP A 824 -15.80 2.45 -33.46
C ASP A 824 -14.93 3.58 -32.88
N GLU A 825 -15.54 4.73 -32.61
CA GLU A 825 -14.83 5.89 -32.07
C GLU A 825 -14.66 5.72 -30.56
N TRP A 826 -13.42 5.61 -30.10
CA TRP A 826 -13.09 5.54 -28.68
C TRP A 826 -13.09 6.95 -28.09
N GLY A 827 -13.96 7.19 -27.13
CA GLY A 827 -14.26 8.49 -26.54
C GLY A 827 -13.45 8.73 -25.26
N ALA A 828 -14.17 8.86 -24.14
CA ALA A 828 -13.57 9.01 -22.83
C ALA A 828 -12.68 7.81 -22.45
N GLY A 829 -11.55 8.10 -21.84
CA GLY A 829 -10.64 7.12 -21.24
C GLY A 829 -10.12 7.65 -19.93
N MET A 830 -9.92 6.77 -18.94
CA MET A 830 -9.45 7.15 -17.62
C MET A 830 -8.46 6.15 -17.02
N LEU A 831 -7.55 6.66 -16.20
CA LEU A 831 -6.49 5.95 -15.50
C LEU A 831 -6.72 5.97 -13.99
N LYS A 832 -6.50 4.83 -13.32
CA LYS A 832 -6.47 4.72 -11.87
C LYS A 832 -5.42 3.70 -11.43
N GLY A 833 -4.24 4.20 -11.07
CA GLY A 833 -3.06 3.36 -10.85
C GLY A 833 -2.68 2.64 -12.15
N ASP A 834 -2.48 1.33 -12.07
CA ASP A 834 -2.15 0.50 -13.25
C ASP A 834 -3.36 0.15 -14.13
N THR A 835 -4.57 0.55 -13.72
CA THR A 835 -5.80 0.25 -14.45
C THR A 835 -6.18 1.39 -15.38
N MET A 836 -6.41 1.09 -16.66
CA MET A 836 -7.00 1.97 -17.66
C MET A 836 -8.38 1.44 -18.06
N VAL A 837 -9.34 2.34 -18.19
CA VAL A 837 -10.66 2.04 -18.77
C VAL A 837 -10.95 3.02 -19.89
N GLY A 838 -11.71 2.58 -20.89
CA GLY A 838 -12.12 3.41 -22.01
C GLY A 838 -13.49 3.01 -22.53
N VAL A 839 -14.27 3.98 -23.01
CA VAL A 839 -15.59 3.73 -23.57
C VAL A 839 -15.65 4.20 -25.01
N SER A 840 -16.30 3.40 -25.86
CA SER A 840 -16.53 3.73 -27.25
C SER A 840 -17.93 4.28 -27.48
N ARG A 841 -18.08 5.04 -28.55
CA ARG A 841 -19.36 5.58 -29.02
C ARG A 841 -20.36 4.46 -29.35
N GLY A 842 -19.87 3.34 -29.86
CA GLY A 842 -20.67 2.13 -30.12
C GLY A 842 -21.17 1.40 -28.87
N GLY A 843 -20.80 1.82 -27.66
CA GLY A 843 -21.24 1.20 -26.41
C GLY A 843 -20.35 0.06 -25.92
N ARG A 844 -19.04 0.10 -26.22
CA ARG A 844 -18.06 -0.85 -25.68
C ARG A 844 -17.26 -0.24 -24.55
N LEU A 845 -16.95 -1.03 -23.54
CA LEU A 845 -16.00 -0.70 -22.49
C LEU A 845 -14.73 -1.56 -22.66
N ILE A 846 -13.56 -0.94 -22.77
CA ILE A 846 -12.27 -1.61 -22.60
C ILE A 846 -11.81 -1.47 -21.15
N VAL A 847 -11.32 -2.56 -20.57
CA VAL A 847 -10.69 -2.60 -19.24
C VAL A 847 -9.29 -3.19 -19.40
N CYS A 848 -8.26 -2.41 -19.07
CA CYS A 848 -6.87 -2.82 -19.04
C CYS A 848 -6.36 -2.74 -17.61
N TRP A 849 -5.95 -3.84 -17.00
CA TRP A 849 -5.53 -3.84 -15.59
C TRP A 849 -4.03 -3.65 -15.36
N ASP A 850 -3.25 -3.57 -16.45
CA ASP A 850 -1.83 -3.21 -16.44
C ASP A 850 -1.49 -2.50 -17.76
N TRP A 851 -1.85 -1.22 -17.83
CA TRP A 851 -1.71 -0.45 -19.07
C TRP A 851 -0.23 -0.29 -19.47
N ARG A 852 0.69 -0.18 -18.51
CA ARG A 852 2.14 -0.08 -18.78
C ARG A 852 2.67 -1.33 -19.47
N ARG A 853 2.22 -2.51 -19.04
CA ARG A 853 2.55 -3.76 -19.73
C ARG A 853 1.88 -3.85 -21.10
N ALA A 854 0.64 -3.39 -21.22
CA ALA A 854 -0.08 -3.40 -22.50
C ALA A 854 0.64 -2.65 -23.63
N LEU A 855 1.41 -1.59 -23.30
CA LEU A 855 2.17 -0.83 -24.30
C LEU A 855 3.36 -1.58 -24.92
N ARG A 856 3.84 -2.67 -24.30
CA ARG A 856 5.09 -3.35 -24.71
C ARG A 856 4.92 -4.18 -25.98
N SER A 857 3.79 -4.86 -26.12
CA SER A 857 3.52 -5.75 -27.26
C SER A 857 2.02 -6.05 -27.39
N ALA A 858 1.57 -6.42 -28.59
CA ALA A 858 0.19 -6.85 -28.82
C ALA A 858 -0.20 -8.09 -27.99
N GLN A 859 0.77 -8.99 -27.73
CA GLN A 859 0.55 -10.18 -26.90
C GLN A 859 0.36 -9.81 -25.43
N ASP A 860 1.15 -8.85 -24.93
CA ASP A 860 0.97 -8.33 -23.58
C ASP A 860 -0.38 -7.63 -23.44
N LEU A 861 -0.74 -6.75 -24.39
CA LEU A 861 -2.05 -6.09 -24.44
C LEU A 861 -3.19 -7.12 -24.35
N ALA A 862 -3.18 -8.14 -25.21
CA ALA A 862 -4.20 -9.18 -25.21
C ALA A 862 -4.29 -9.96 -23.88
N SER A 863 -3.18 -10.06 -23.14
CA SER A 863 -3.11 -10.77 -21.85
C SER A 863 -3.62 -9.96 -20.66
N VAL A 864 -3.65 -8.63 -20.77
CA VAL A 864 -4.01 -7.70 -19.68
C VAL A 864 -5.22 -6.82 -19.97
N THR A 865 -6.01 -7.17 -21.00
CA THR A 865 -7.20 -6.44 -21.42
C THR A 865 -8.45 -7.33 -21.50
N ALA A 866 -9.60 -6.71 -21.31
CA ALA A 866 -10.92 -7.27 -21.58
C ALA A 866 -11.82 -6.22 -22.23
N LEU A 867 -12.77 -6.69 -23.04
CA LEU A 867 -13.77 -5.87 -23.71
C LEU A 867 -15.16 -6.26 -23.21
N VAL A 868 -16.02 -5.28 -22.93
CA VAL A 868 -17.42 -5.49 -22.57
C VAL A 868 -18.29 -4.77 -23.60
N GLU A 869 -19.07 -5.52 -24.37
CA GLU A 869 -20.02 -4.99 -25.35
C GLU A 869 -21.37 -4.76 -24.67
N CYS A 870 -21.88 -3.54 -24.68
CA CYS A 870 -23.20 -3.23 -24.16
C CYS A 870 -24.18 -3.02 -25.32
N GLU A 871 -25.36 -3.63 -25.24
CA GLU A 871 -26.45 -3.31 -26.17
C GLU A 871 -26.80 -1.81 -26.05
N PRO A 872 -27.09 -1.06 -27.12
CA PRO A 872 -27.60 0.31 -27.00
C PRO A 872 -29.10 0.31 -26.57
N SER A 873 -29.50 1.13 -25.58
CA SER A 873 -30.92 1.38 -25.23
C SER A 873 -31.33 2.80 -25.56
N GLY A 874 -32.43 2.97 -26.30
CA GLY A 874 -33.15 4.25 -26.39
C GLY A 874 -33.40 4.71 -27.83
N ASP A 875 -34.46 5.52 -27.96
CA ASP A 875 -34.97 6.08 -29.22
C ASP A 875 -34.36 7.47 -29.54
N SER A 876 -33.50 8.00 -28.66
CA SER A 876 -32.87 9.31 -28.87
C SER A 876 -31.74 9.24 -29.90
N ASN A 877 -31.78 10.12 -30.90
CA ASN A 877 -30.69 10.30 -31.88
C ASN A 877 -29.52 11.16 -31.35
N PHE A 878 -29.51 11.52 -30.07
CA PHE A 878 -28.52 12.41 -29.47
C PHE A 878 -27.43 11.59 -28.77
N ASP A 879 -26.18 11.76 -29.19
CA ASP A 879 -25.03 10.95 -28.77
C ASP A 879 -23.85 11.87 -28.42
N LEU A 880 -23.34 11.75 -27.19
CA LEU A 880 -22.35 12.67 -26.60
C LEU A 880 -21.00 12.03 -26.29
N GLY A 881 -20.78 10.79 -26.75
CA GLY A 881 -19.47 10.16 -26.60
C GLY A 881 -19.15 9.69 -25.18
N GLY A 882 -20.10 8.99 -24.55
CA GLY A 882 -19.91 8.08 -23.42
C GLY A 882 -19.17 8.67 -22.21
N TRP A 883 -19.92 9.11 -21.19
CA TRP A 883 -19.31 9.44 -19.91
C TRP A 883 -18.61 8.22 -19.29
N LEU A 884 -17.53 8.44 -18.54
CA LEU A 884 -16.74 7.39 -17.90
C LEU A 884 -16.19 7.89 -16.55
N SER A 885 -16.18 7.02 -15.54
CA SER A 885 -15.43 7.25 -14.30
C SER A 885 -14.94 5.94 -13.69
N ILE A 886 -13.72 5.95 -13.17
CA ILE A 886 -13.14 4.85 -12.39
C ILE A 886 -12.65 5.37 -11.03
N HIS A 887 -12.97 4.64 -9.97
CA HIS A 887 -12.48 4.96 -8.62
C HIS A 887 -12.19 3.69 -7.82
N GLU A 888 -11.30 3.84 -6.84
CA GLU A 888 -11.00 2.77 -5.88
C GLU A 888 -11.71 3.08 -4.57
N THR A 889 -12.81 2.37 -4.34
CA THR A 889 -13.60 2.47 -3.10
C THR A 889 -13.03 1.53 -2.04
N VAL A 890 -13.53 1.61 -0.79
CA VAL A 890 -13.21 0.61 0.25
C VAL A 890 -13.49 -0.84 -0.16
N ALA A 891 -14.39 -1.05 -1.13
CA ALA A 891 -14.82 -2.34 -1.65
C ALA A 891 -14.02 -2.81 -2.88
N GLY A 892 -13.04 -2.02 -3.33
CA GLY A 892 -12.26 -2.26 -4.54
C GLY A 892 -12.57 -1.26 -5.66
N LYS A 893 -11.88 -1.47 -6.79
CA LYS A 893 -12.02 -0.63 -8.00
C LYS A 893 -13.38 -0.84 -8.65
N ARG A 894 -13.97 0.24 -9.12
CA ARG A 894 -15.28 0.26 -9.78
C ARG A 894 -15.23 1.20 -10.95
N VAL A 895 -15.88 0.79 -12.04
CA VAL A 895 -16.03 1.59 -13.24
C VAL A 895 -17.50 1.88 -13.48
N ILE A 896 -17.78 3.11 -13.87
CA ILE A 896 -19.08 3.55 -14.31
C ILE A 896 -18.95 4.15 -15.70
N PHE A 897 -19.87 3.82 -16.58
CA PHE A 897 -19.86 4.32 -17.95
C PHE A 897 -21.28 4.46 -18.47
N GLU A 898 -21.49 5.43 -19.34
CA GLU A 898 -22.78 5.68 -19.95
C GLU A 898 -22.80 5.05 -21.34
N VAL A 899 -23.89 4.35 -21.66
CA VAL A 899 -24.20 3.92 -23.02
C VAL A 899 -25.63 4.33 -23.31
N LYS A 900 -25.81 5.34 -24.17
CA LYS A 900 -27.10 6.02 -24.39
C LYS A 900 -27.73 6.47 -23.05
N GLU A 901 -29.05 6.35 -22.87
CA GLU A 901 -29.78 6.84 -21.69
C GLU A 901 -29.60 5.99 -20.42
N ARG A 902 -28.45 5.31 -20.22
CA ARG A 902 -28.20 4.43 -19.06
C ARG A 902 -26.76 4.53 -18.58
N ILE A 903 -26.60 4.58 -17.24
CA ILE A 903 -25.31 4.50 -16.56
C ILE A 903 -25.12 3.09 -16.00
N TYR A 904 -24.05 2.44 -16.43
CA TYR A 904 -23.64 1.09 -16.01
C TYR A 904 -22.61 1.16 -14.89
N PHE A 905 -22.71 0.22 -13.95
CA PHE A 905 -21.82 0.06 -12.81
C PHE A 905 -21.22 -1.33 -12.79
N LEU A 906 -19.90 -1.43 -12.96
CA LEU A 906 -19.19 -2.71 -12.91
C LEU A 906 -18.15 -2.72 -11.78
N SER A 907 -18.08 -3.85 -11.09
CA SER A 907 -17.06 -4.10 -10.06
C SER A 907 -15.81 -4.69 -10.71
N LEU A 908 -14.66 -4.12 -10.38
CA LEU A 908 -13.34 -4.63 -10.77
C LEU A 908 -12.65 -5.22 -9.54
N GLY A 909 -11.75 -6.18 -9.75
CA GLY A 909 -10.89 -6.72 -8.70
C GLY A 909 -9.88 -5.69 -8.21
N LYS A 910 -9.13 -6.05 -7.16
CA LYS A 910 -8.03 -5.20 -6.65
C LYS A 910 -7.02 -4.86 -7.74
N GLU A 911 -6.70 -5.83 -8.58
CA GLU A 911 -5.81 -5.64 -9.73
C GLU A 911 -6.45 -4.79 -10.85
N GLY A 912 -7.77 -4.58 -10.84
CA GLY A 912 -8.50 -3.87 -11.91
C GLY A 912 -9.13 -4.80 -12.95
N ARG A 913 -9.00 -6.12 -12.79
CA ARG A 913 -9.61 -7.11 -13.69
C ARG A 913 -11.12 -7.22 -13.47
N LEU A 914 -11.89 -7.41 -14.54
CA LEU A 914 -13.33 -7.71 -14.47
C LEU A 914 -13.58 -8.99 -13.64
N ILE A 915 -14.46 -8.91 -12.64
CA ILE A 915 -14.83 -10.06 -11.81
C ILE A 915 -16.26 -10.50 -12.13
N MET A 916 -16.40 -11.71 -12.67
CA MET A 916 -17.69 -12.35 -12.88
C MET A 916 -18.36 -12.72 -11.55
N GLY A 917 -19.68 -12.59 -11.46
CA GLY A 917 -20.46 -12.96 -10.27
C GLY A 917 -20.42 -11.94 -9.13
N LYS A 918 -19.74 -10.79 -9.31
CA LYS A 918 -19.93 -9.61 -8.47
C LYS A 918 -21.16 -8.82 -8.94
N PRO A 919 -21.88 -8.14 -8.04
CA PRO A 919 -23.02 -7.34 -8.44
C PRO A 919 -22.61 -6.21 -9.40
N ALA A 920 -23.39 -6.07 -10.46
CA ALA A 920 -23.32 -5.01 -11.45
C ALA A 920 -24.72 -4.43 -11.65
N PHE A 921 -24.80 -3.14 -11.95
CA PHE A 921 -26.08 -2.43 -11.97
C PHE A 921 -26.20 -1.44 -13.12
N ALA A 922 -27.43 -1.07 -13.46
CA ALA A 922 -27.76 0.03 -14.36
C ALA A 922 -28.77 0.98 -13.71
N VAL A 923 -28.63 2.28 -13.99
CA VAL A 923 -29.53 3.34 -13.49
C VAL A 923 -29.81 4.36 -14.59
N ALA A 924 -30.96 5.03 -14.50
CA ALA A 924 -31.27 6.16 -15.38
C ALA A 924 -30.33 7.35 -15.09
N PRO A 925 -29.98 8.16 -16.10
CA PRO A 925 -29.13 9.34 -15.94
C PRO A 925 -29.80 10.47 -15.16
N SER A 926 -31.15 10.50 -15.13
CA SER A 926 -31.94 11.53 -14.45
C SER A 926 -33.16 10.92 -13.75
N ILE A 927 -33.53 11.52 -12.62
CA ILE A 927 -34.76 11.22 -11.86
C ILE A 927 -35.99 11.99 -12.38
N ALA A 928 -35.81 12.94 -13.30
CA ALA A 928 -36.85 13.79 -13.87
C ALA A 928 -36.65 13.94 -15.40
N PRO A 929 -37.27 13.09 -16.24
CA PRO A 929 -36.92 12.91 -17.64
C PRO A 929 -37.60 13.91 -18.60
N GLN A 930 -38.22 15.00 -18.11
CA GLN A 930 -39.09 15.83 -18.96
C GLN A 930 -38.33 16.71 -19.97
N ILE A 931 -37.07 17.05 -19.72
CA ILE A 931 -36.11 17.54 -20.72
C ILE A 931 -34.74 16.99 -20.37
N THR A 932 -34.26 16.03 -21.16
CA THR A 932 -32.89 15.53 -21.08
C THR A 932 -31.94 16.54 -21.71
N VAL A 933 -31.63 17.62 -20.99
CA VAL A 933 -30.32 18.27 -21.20
C VAL A 933 -29.29 17.27 -20.66
N PRO A 934 -28.21 16.99 -21.40
CA PRO A 934 -27.36 15.85 -21.06
C PRO A 934 -26.77 15.91 -19.67
N VAL A 935 -26.51 14.73 -19.11
CA VAL A 935 -25.61 14.60 -17.96
C VAL A 935 -24.30 15.29 -18.33
N SER A 936 -23.89 16.27 -17.55
CA SER A 936 -22.65 17.03 -17.76
C SER A 936 -21.48 16.50 -16.91
N PHE A 937 -21.77 15.55 -16.02
CA PHE A 937 -20.82 14.94 -15.11
C PHE A 937 -21.38 13.66 -14.49
N MET A 938 -20.55 12.63 -14.37
CA MET A 938 -20.78 11.54 -13.44
C MET A 938 -19.47 11.03 -12.82
N ALA A 939 -19.51 10.68 -11.54
CA ALA A 939 -18.37 10.11 -10.85
C ALA A 939 -18.80 9.20 -9.70
N ILE A 940 -17.93 8.22 -9.41
CA ILE A 940 -18.06 7.33 -8.26
C ILE A 940 -16.99 7.70 -7.21
N TYR A 941 -17.39 7.67 -5.94
CA TYR A 941 -16.59 8.02 -4.78
C TYR A 941 -16.69 6.94 -3.69
N ASP A 942 -16.07 7.17 -2.53
CA ASP A 942 -15.99 6.17 -1.45
C ASP A 942 -17.36 5.73 -0.91
N ASP A 943 -18.34 6.64 -0.83
CA ASP A 943 -19.66 6.40 -0.24
C ASP A 943 -20.85 6.76 -1.13
N CYS A 944 -20.60 7.31 -2.33
CA CYS A 944 -21.66 7.79 -3.20
C CYS A 944 -21.34 7.71 -4.71
N LEU A 945 -22.41 7.77 -5.50
CA LEU A 945 -22.40 8.16 -6.90
C LEU A 945 -22.86 9.62 -6.99
N MET A 946 -22.31 10.38 -7.93
CA MET A 946 -22.81 11.71 -8.29
C MET A 946 -23.06 11.78 -9.79
N SER A 947 -24.17 12.40 -10.19
CA SER A 947 -24.48 12.80 -11.56
C SER A 947 -25.22 14.13 -11.60
N THR A 948 -25.20 14.82 -12.74
CA THR A 948 -25.94 16.07 -12.97
C THR A 948 -27.08 15.88 -13.97
N PHE A 949 -28.16 16.64 -13.82
CA PHE A 949 -29.29 16.70 -14.76
C PHE A 949 -29.94 18.09 -14.74
N ALA A 950 -30.72 18.44 -15.78
CA ALA A 950 -31.50 19.66 -15.83
C ALA A 950 -33.01 19.37 -15.87
N THR A 951 -33.83 20.31 -15.40
CA THR A 951 -35.30 20.23 -15.40
C THR A 951 -35.91 21.56 -15.84
N LEU A 952 -37.05 21.54 -16.52
CA LEU A 952 -37.85 22.76 -16.79
C LEU A 952 -38.48 23.31 -15.51
N GLY A 953 -38.39 24.62 -15.31
CA GLY A 953 -39.15 25.37 -14.31
C GLY A 953 -39.82 26.59 -14.95
N MET A 954 -40.91 27.10 -14.36
CA MET A 954 -41.48 28.40 -14.75
C MET A 954 -40.78 29.51 -13.96
N GLU A 955 -40.23 30.50 -14.66
CA GLU A 955 -39.69 31.72 -14.07
C GLU A 955 -40.85 32.69 -13.82
N LEU A 956 -41.08 33.08 -12.57
CA LEU A 956 -41.90 34.26 -12.24
C LEU A 956 -40.92 35.41 -12.10
N GLU A 957 -41.09 36.47 -12.89
CA GLU A 957 -40.25 37.67 -12.79
C GLU A 957 -40.24 38.17 -11.33
N ASP A 958 -39.05 38.21 -10.72
CA ASP A 958 -38.84 38.85 -9.42
C ASP A 958 -39.07 40.36 -9.61
N GLU A 959 -40.11 40.90 -8.97
CA GLU A 959 -40.28 42.36 -8.82
C GLU A 959 -39.08 42.89 -8.01
N GLU A 960 -38.16 43.57 -8.69
CA GLU A 960 -37.11 44.34 -8.02
C GLU A 960 -37.75 45.39 -7.10
N ASP A 961 -37.50 45.28 -5.80
CA ASP A 961 -37.86 46.28 -4.79
C ASP A 961 -37.28 47.66 -5.14
N GLY A 962 -38.17 48.59 -5.48
CA GLY A 962 -37.85 49.99 -5.77
C GLY A 962 -39.06 50.92 -5.70
N ASP A 963 -39.51 51.21 -4.47
CA ASP A 963 -40.23 52.42 -4.01
C ASP A 963 -41.61 52.84 -4.62
N GLN A 964 -42.58 52.91 -3.68
CA GLN A 964 -43.70 53.86 -3.50
C GLN A 964 -45.12 53.63 -4.09
N GLU A 965 -46.06 53.49 -3.13
CA GLU A 965 -47.49 53.89 -3.05
C GLU A 965 -48.41 53.94 -4.30
N GLY A 966 -49.51 53.16 -4.22
CA GLY A 966 -50.83 53.57 -4.74
C GLY A 966 -51.47 52.69 -5.82
N GLN A 967 -52.37 51.79 -5.42
CA GLN A 967 -53.30 50.98 -6.25
C GLN A 967 -54.18 51.78 -7.24
N PRO A 968 -54.92 51.15 -8.20
CA PRO A 968 -54.80 49.77 -8.74
C PRO A 968 -54.96 49.63 -10.28
N ALA A 969 -54.45 48.49 -10.78
CA ALA A 969 -54.94 47.61 -11.86
C ALA A 969 -55.37 48.19 -13.23
N GLN A 970 -54.71 47.73 -14.32
CA GLN A 970 -55.40 47.04 -15.43
C GLN A 970 -54.47 46.38 -16.47
N ARG A 971 -54.77 45.09 -16.73
CA ARG A 971 -54.59 44.28 -17.96
C ARG A 971 -53.19 43.73 -18.29
N SER A 972 -52.99 42.48 -17.89
CA SER A 972 -52.04 41.52 -18.46
C SER A 972 -52.45 41.14 -19.90
N GLY A 973 -51.72 41.63 -20.90
CA GLY A 973 -51.68 41.06 -22.23
C GLY A 973 -50.47 40.13 -22.34
N ILE A 974 -50.63 39.00 -23.00
CA ILE A 974 -49.57 38.01 -23.27
C ILE A 974 -48.43 38.73 -24.04
N THR A 975 -47.23 38.78 -23.45
CA THR A 975 -46.01 39.33 -24.06
C THR A 975 -45.06 38.20 -24.44
N MET A 976 -44.59 38.19 -25.68
CA MET A 976 -43.60 37.24 -26.19
C MET A 976 -42.20 37.80 -25.97
N ASP A 977 -41.27 36.93 -25.59
CA ASP A 977 -39.91 37.31 -25.21
C ASP A 977 -39.19 38.02 -26.39
N THR A 978 -38.64 39.21 -26.11
CA THR A 978 -37.92 40.02 -27.10
C THR A 978 -36.68 39.28 -27.59
N TYR A 979 -36.15 38.35 -26.78
CA TYR A 979 -35.04 37.47 -27.14
C TYR A 979 -35.43 36.48 -28.26
N ILE A 980 -36.61 35.87 -28.18
CA ILE A 980 -37.11 34.93 -29.20
C ILE A 980 -37.38 35.67 -30.51
N LEU A 981 -37.96 36.87 -30.44
CA LEU A 981 -38.20 37.69 -31.63
C LEU A 981 -36.88 38.09 -32.32
N ARG A 982 -35.85 38.45 -31.55
CA ARG A 982 -34.52 38.77 -32.09
C ARG A 982 -33.81 37.54 -32.66
N ALA A 983 -33.88 36.40 -31.98
CA ALA A 983 -33.35 35.14 -32.49
C ALA A 983 -33.99 34.77 -33.84
N ALA A 984 -35.31 34.93 -33.96
CA ALA A 984 -36.02 34.71 -35.23
C ALA A 984 -35.59 35.69 -36.33
N VAL A 985 -35.39 36.98 -36.01
CA VAL A 985 -34.91 37.99 -36.97
C VAL A 985 -33.48 37.70 -37.44
N LEU A 986 -32.56 37.38 -36.52
CA LEU A 986 -31.16 37.07 -36.83
C LEU A 986 -31.03 35.77 -37.63
N TYR A 987 -31.84 34.77 -37.30
CA TYR A 987 -31.90 33.52 -38.04
C TYR A 987 -32.39 33.75 -39.48
N VAL A 988 -33.52 34.44 -39.66
CA VAL A 988 -34.05 34.75 -40.99
C VAL A 988 -33.10 35.62 -41.80
N LEU A 989 -32.39 36.57 -41.16
CA LEU A 989 -31.36 37.37 -41.84
C LEU A 989 -30.21 36.49 -42.35
N SER A 990 -29.69 35.58 -41.52
CA SER A 990 -28.62 34.66 -41.89
C SER A 990 -29.03 33.75 -43.05
N VAL A 991 -30.23 33.18 -42.99
CA VAL A 991 -30.74 32.30 -44.05
C VAL A 991 -30.99 33.08 -45.33
N THR A 992 -31.57 34.28 -45.24
CA THR A 992 -31.79 35.15 -46.41
C THR A 992 -30.47 35.53 -47.11
N GLN A 993 -29.40 35.80 -46.36
CA GLN A 993 -28.08 36.10 -46.95
C GLN A 993 -27.47 34.88 -47.65
N GLN A 994 -27.56 33.69 -47.04
CA GLN A 994 -27.07 32.45 -47.65
C GLN A 994 -27.85 32.09 -48.92
N THR A 995 -29.17 32.15 -48.88
CA THR A 995 -30.02 31.85 -50.03
C THR A 995 -29.85 32.87 -51.16
N ALA A 996 -29.71 34.17 -50.87
CA ALA A 996 -29.43 35.17 -51.90
C ALA A 996 -28.09 34.92 -52.62
N THR A 997 -27.05 34.51 -51.88
CA THR A 997 -25.73 34.18 -52.45
C THR A 997 -25.82 32.94 -53.37
N LEU A 998 -26.57 31.92 -52.93
CA LEU A 998 -26.79 30.70 -53.71
C LEU A 998 -27.57 30.96 -55.00
N VAL A 999 -28.60 31.82 -54.94
CA VAL A 999 -29.40 32.17 -56.12
C VAL A 999 -28.60 33.00 -57.13
N ASP A 1000 -27.77 33.95 -56.67
CA ASP A 1000 -26.85 34.73 -57.54
C ASP A 1000 -25.88 33.81 -58.31
N GLU A 1001 -25.34 32.76 -57.67
CA GLU A 1001 -24.47 31.77 -58.32
C GLU A 1001 -25.21 30.93 -59.38
N ILE A 1002 -26.48 30.60 -59.13
CA ILE A 1002 -27.33 29.82 -60.05
C ILE A 1002 -27.77 30.64 -61.27
N GLN A 1003 -28.11 31.91 -61.07
CA GLN A 1003 -28.47 32.86 -62.14
C GLN A 1003 -27.29 33.13 -63.09
N GLN A 1004 -26.05 33.13 -62.57
CA GLN A 1004 -24.83 33.27 -63.39
C GLN A 1004 -24.50 32.02 -64.22
N THR A 1005 -24.99 30.85 -63.82
CA THR A 1005 -24.63 29.56 -64.43
C THR A 1005 -25.73 28.96 -65.31
N THR A 1006 -26.99 29.41 -65.18
CA THR A 1006 -28.14 28.77 -65.83
C THR A 1006 -29.10 29.80 -66.44
N SER A 1007 -29.15 29.90 -67.78
CA SER A 1007 -29.90 30.98 -68.46
C SER A 1007 -31.43 30.87 -68.36
N PHE A 1008 -31.98 29.71 -68.01
CA PHE A 1008 -33.43 29.48 -67.93
C PHE A 1008 -34.02 29.75 -66.54
N ALA A 1009 -33.18 29.81 -65.49
CA ALA A 1009 -33.61 30.08 -64.11
C ALA A 1009 -33.83 31.59 -63.83
N ASN A 1010 -33.40 32.47 -64.74
CA ASN A 1010 -33.49 33.91 -64.58
C ASN A 1010 -34.94 34.44 -64.55
N GLU A 1011 -35.87 33.92 -65.37
CA GLU A 1011 -37.23 34.49 -65.43
C GLU A 1011 -38.07 34.25 -64.15
N ASP A 1012 -37.80 33.18 -63.40
CA ASP A 1012 -38.57 32.81 -62.20
C ASP A 1012 -37.87 33.19 -60.88
N LEU A 1013 -36.53 33.20 -60.83
CA LEU A 1013 -35.78 33.57 -59.62
C LEU A 1013 -35.43 35.06 -59.51
N ASP A 1014 -35.33 35.81 -60.62
CA ASP A 1014 -35.02 37.26 -60.57
C ASP A 1014 -36.00 38.06 -59.70
N PRO A 1015 -37.33 37.94 -59.87
CA PRO A 1015 -38.29 38.73 -59.10
C PRO A 1015 -38.22 38.43 -57.59
N LEU A 1016 -37.94 37.18 -57.23
CA LEU A 1016 -37.85 36.71 -55.84
C LEU A 1016 -36.54 37.15 -55.17
N THR A 1017 -35.46 37.22 -55.95
CA THR A 1017 -34.14 37.69 -55.49
C THR A 1017 -34.20 39.18 -55.15
N TYR A 1018 -34.85 39.99 -56.00
CA TYR A 1018 -35.10 41.41 -55.69
C TYR A 1018 -35.93 41.60 -54.42
N GLU A 1019 -36.93 40.76 -54.17
CA GLU A 1019 -37.78 40.82 -52.97
C GLU A 1019 -36.99 40.50 -51.69
N LEU A 1020 -36.06 39.52 -51.75
CA LEU A 1020 -35.17 39.17 -50.62
C LEU A 1020 -34.11 40.26 -50.35
N PHE A 1021 -33.57 40.89 -51.40
CA PHE A 1021 -32.60 41.98 -51.25
C PHE A 1021 -33.20 43.26 -50.65
N ASP A 1022 -34.44 43.63 -51.01
CA ASP A 1022 -35.13 44.80 -50.43
C ASP A 1022 -35.44 44.63 -48.93
N LEU A 1023 -35.59 43.38 -48.46
CA LEU A 1023 -35.88 43.05 -47.06
C LEU A 1023 -34.63 42.90 -46.18
N ARG A 1024 -33.44 42.78 -46.79
CA ARG A 1024 -32.16 42.63 -46.08
C ARG A 1024 -31.83 43.83 -45.19
N HIS A 1025 -31.93 45.04 -45.71
CA HIS A 1025 -31.53 46.24 -44.98
C HIS A 1025 -32.41 46.53 -43.74
N PRO A 1026 -33.75 46.32 -43.79
CA PRO A 1026 -34.59 46.32 -42.59
C PRO A 1026 -34.22 45.26 -41.54
N LEU A 1027 -33.93 44.01 -41.97
CA LEU A 1027 -33.58 42.91 -41.07
C LEU A 1027 -32.23 43.11 -40.38
N GLU A 1028 -31.22 43.63 -41.10
CA GLU A 1028 -29.92 43.98 -40.51
C GLU A 1028 -30.05 45.04 -39.40
N ARG A 1029 -30.95 46.02 -39.57
CA ARG A 1029 -31.21 47.02 -38.52
C ARG A 1029 -32.00 46.45 -37.34
N LEU A 1030 -32.90 45.50 -37.58
CA LEU A 1030 -33.68 44.85 -36.52
C LEU A 1030 -32.88 43.81 -35.72
N GLY A 1031 -31.79 43.29 -36.29
CA GLY A 1031 -30.85 42.38 -35.63
C GLY A 1031 -29.79 43.08 -34.76
N ASP A 1032 -29.77 44.41 -34.73
CA ASP A 1032 -28.82 45.18 -33.91
C ASP A 1032 -29.11 44.95 -32.40
N PRO A 1033 -28.13 44.44 -31.62
CA PRO A 1033 -28.32 44.12 -30.21
C PRO A 1033 -28.66 45.35 -29.36
N ASP A 1034 -28.31 46.56 -29.79
CA ASP A 1034 -28.57 47.81 -29.06
C ASP A 1034 -29.96 48.43 -29.39
N LEU A 1035 -30.70 47.88 -30.36
CA LEU A 1035 -32.00 48.43 -30.78
C LEU A 1035 -33.17 47.91 -29.93
N VAL A 1036 -33.73 48.75 -29.07
CA VAL A 1036 -34.94 48.39 -28.29
C VAL A 1036 -36.18 48.39 -29.18
N ILE A 1037 -36.84 47.23 -29.33
CA ILE A 1037 -38.06 47.06 -30.15
C ILE A 1037 -39.30 47.29 -29.28
N PRO A 1038 -40.08 48.37 -29.49
CA PRO A 1038 -41.32 48.60 -28.75
C PRO A 1038 -42.36 47.51 -29.03
N ILE A 1039 -43.10 47.07 -27.99
CA ILE A 1039 -44.13 46.01 -28.07
C ILE A 1039 -45.12 46.21 -29.23
N ARG A 1040 -45.49 47.47 -29.55
CA ARG A 1040 -46.43 47.79 -30.64
C ARG A 1040 -45.90 47.47 -32.04
N LEU A 1041 -44.57 47.30 -32.19
CA LEU A 1041 -43.90 46.97 -33.44
C LEU A 1041 -43.56 45.48 -33.55
N GLN A 1042 -43.72 44.68 -32.50
CA GLN A 1042 -43.46 43.24 -32.53
C GLN A 1042 -44.37 42.46 -33.51
N PRO A 1043 -45.70 42.71 -33.58
CA PRO A 1043 -46.56 42.01 -34.56
C PRO A 1043 -46.23 42.35 -36.03
N PRO A 1044 -46.00 43.63 -36.42
CA PRO A 1044 -45.49 43.97 -37.75
C PRO A 1044 -44.16 43.30 -38.10
N ILE A 1045 -43.24 43.17 -37.14
CA ILE A 1045 -41.93 42.52 -37.34
C ILE A 1045 -42.09 41.02 -37.54
N LEU A 1046 -42.95 40.35 -36.76
CA LEU A 1046 -43.28 38.94 -36.97
C LEU A 1046 -43.91 38.70 -38.35
N THR A 1047 -44.72 39.64 -38.83
CA THR A 1047 -45.29 39.57 -40.18
C THR A 1047 -44.20 39.68 -41.25
N LEU A 1048 -43.18 40.51 -41.03
CA LEU A 1048 -42.01 40.63 -41.90
C LEU A 1048 -41.17 39.33 -41.92
N VAL A 1049 -40.90 38.75 -40.74
CA VAL A 1049 -40.17 37.48 -40.57
C VAL A 1049 -40.89 36.33 -41.27
N ARG A 1050 -42.22 36.26 -41.13
CA ARG A 1050 -43.07 35.28 -41.82
C ARG A 1050 -43.04 35.47 -43.34
N GLY A 1051 -43.17 36.70 -43.82
CA GLY A 1051 -43.10 37.02 -45.26
C GLY A 1051 -41.75 36.64 -45.89
N CYS A 1052 -40.65 36.75 -45.14
CA CYS A 1052 -39.33 36.27 -45.58
C CYS A 1052 -39.29 34.74 -45.65
N GLY A 1053 -39.86 34.04 -44.65
CA GLY A 1053 -40.02 32.58 -44.67
C GLY A 1053 -40.81 32.09 -45.88
N ASP A 1054 -41.92 32.76 -46.21
CA ASP A 1054 -42.72 32.44 -47.39
C ASP A 1054 -41.95 32.68 -48.70
N ALA A 1055 -41.19 33.78 -48.80
CA ALA A 1055 -40.35 34.07 -49.95
C ALA A 1055 -39.25 33.01 -50.15
N LEU A 1056 -38.57 32.63 -49.07
CA LEU A 1056 -37.55 31.57 -49.07
C LEU A 1056 -38.13 30.19 -49.40
N ALA A 1057 -39.39 29.92 -49.05
CA ALA A 1057 -40.05 28.65 -49.36
C ALA A 1057 -40.39 28.55 -50.85
N ARG A 1058 -40.78 29.67 -51.47
CA ARG A 1058 -40.98 29.75 -52.92
C ARG A 1058 -39.66 29.60 -53.68
N VAL A 1059 -38.57 30.18 -53.19
CA VAL A 1059 -37.22 29.97 -53.77
C VAL A 1059 -36.85 28.48 -53.71
N ASN A 1060 -37.05 27.82 -52.56
CA ASN A 1060 -36.82 26.37 -52.46
C ASN A 1060 -37.73 25.54 -53.37
N ALA A 1061 -38.98 25.94 -53.58
CA ALA A 1061 -39.87 25.24 -54.49
C ALA A 1061 -39.36 25.32 -55.95
N VAL A 1062 -38.91 26.51 -56.38
CA VAL A 1062 -38.28 26.67 -57.70
C VAL A 1062 -36.99 25.87 -57.80
N LEU A 1063 -36.11 25.93 -56.79
CA LEU A 1063 -34.86 25.14 -56.77
C LEU A 1063 -35.12 23.62 -56.74
N GLY A 1064 -36.16 23.19 -56.02
CA GLY A 1064 -36.53 21.78 -55.88
C GLY A 1064 -37.08 21.12 -57.14
N ASP A 1065 -37.65 21.93 -58.05
CA ASP A 1065 -38.15 21.48 -59.35
C ASP A 1065 -37.07 21.42 -60.44
N TYR A 1066 -35.92 22.09 -60.25
CA TYR A 1066 -34.88 22.26 -61.29
C TYR A 1066 -33.45 21.83 -60.92
N ALA A 1067 -33.14 21.53 -59.65
CA ALA A 1067 -31.78 21.15 -59.21
C ALA A 1067 -31.57 19.63 -59.05
N ASP A 1068 -30.45 19.10 -59.59
CA ASP A 1068 -29.94 17.75 -59.33
C ASP A 1068 -28.66 17.80 -58.46
N GLY A 1069 -28.52 16.88 -57.50
CA GLY A 1069 -27.32 16.72 -56.65
C GLY A 1069 -27.32 17.52 -55.34
N THR A 1070 -26.13 17.91 -54.87
CA THR A 1070 -25.82 18.56 -53.57
C THR A 1070 -26.64 19.82 -53.25
N LEU A 1071 -27.26 20.42 -54.26
CA LEU A 1071 -28.16 21.58 -54.12
C LEU A 1071 -29.51 21.24 -53.45
N ARG A 1072 -29.90 19.96 -53.37
CA ARG A 1072 -31.15 19.53 -52.70
C ARG A 1072 -31.01 19.38 -51.17
N ASP A 1073 -29.78 19.23 -50.67
CA ASP A 1073 -29.47 18.98 -49.25
C ASP A 1073 -29.39 20.28 -48.41
N GLU A 1074 -29.51 21.45 -49.05
CA GLU A 1074 -29.55 22.77 -48.40
C GLU A 1074 -30.99 23.28 -48.17
N ASN A 1075 -31.95 22.37 -48.03
CA ASN A 1075 -33.35 22.70 -47.83
C ASN A 1075 -33.60 23.29 -46.41
N TRP A 1076 -33.62 24.62 -46.29
CA TRP A 1076 -33.64 25.34 -45.00
C TRP A 1076 -34.84 25.02 -44.10
N ALA A 1077 -35.99 24.61 -44.67
CA ALA A 1077 -37.18 24.26 -43.89
C ALA A 1077 -36.96 23.09 -42.91
N ILE A 1078 -35.92 22.27 -43.09
CA ILE A 1078 -35.58 21.12 -42.22
C ILE A 1078 -34.55 21.50 -41.14
N LYS A 1079 -33.81 22.61 -41.29
CA LYS A 1079 -32.72 23.02 -40.38
C LYS A 1079 -33.09 24.12 -39.37
N ALA A 1080 -34.34 24.60 -39.38
CA ALA A 1080 -34.79 25.61 -38.42
C ALA A 1080 -35.02 25.01 -37.02
N PRO A 1081 -34.51 25.62 -35.93
CA PRO A 1081 -34.82 25.24 -34.56
C PRO A 1081 -36.34 25.24 -34.30
N GLU A 1082 -36.80 24.33 -33.45
CA GLU A 1082 -38.23 24.08 -33.21
C GLU A 1082 -38.95 25.35 -32.67
N GLU A 1083 -38.26 26.20 -31.91
CA GLU A 1083 -38.81 27.46 -31.39
C GLU A 1083 -39.06 28.52 -32.49
N VAL A 1084 -38.26 28.49 -33.56
CA VAL A 1084 -38.39 29.41 -34.72
C VAL A 1084 -39.51 28.94 -35.64
N ARG A 1085 -39.68 27.62 -35.82
CA ARG A 1085 -40.85 27.04 -36.51
C ARG A 1085 -42.16 27.41 -35.81
N TYR A 1086 -42.17 27.39 -34.48
CA TYR A 1086 -43.31 27.81 -33.66
C TYR A 1086 -43.79 29.24 -33.92
N CYS A 1087 -42.88 30.16 -34.28
CA CYS A 1087 -43.22 31.55 -34.62
C CYS A 1087 -43.85 31.70 -36.02
N LEU A 1088 -43.69 30.69 -36.88
CA LEU A 1088 -44.12 30.69 -38.29
C LEU A 1088 -45.48 29.99 -38.50
N ASP A 1089 -45.87 29.09 -37.60
CA ASP A 1089 -47.01 28.14 -37.76
C ASP A 1089 -48.30 28.45 -36.96
N PHE A 1090 -48.46 29.61 -36.32
CA PHE A 1090 -49.70 29.91 -35.56
C PHE A 1090 -50.93 30.19 -36.45
N ASP A 1091 -51.88 29.25 -36.46
CA ASP A 1091 -53.28 29.44 -36.87
C ASP A 1091 -54.13 29.65 -35.59
N PHE A 1092 -54.66 30.84 -35.38
CA PHE A 1092 -55.47 31.17 -34.20
C PHE A 1092 -56.92 30.67 -34.40
N ASP A 1093 -57.34 29.61 -33.70
CA ASP A 1093 -58.76 29.33 -33.53
C ASP A 1093 -59.16 29.25 -32.04
N SER A 1094 -60.25 29.93 -31.71
CA SER A 1094 -60.45 30.66 -30.45
C SER A 1094 -61.44 29.99 -29.47
N GLN A 1095 -61.62 28.67 -29.54
CA GLN A 1095 -62.68 27.98 -28.79
C GLN A 1095 -62.28 27.26 -27.49
N LEU A 1096 -60.99 27.01 -27.21
CA LEU A 1096 -60.58 26.25 -26.02
C LEU A 1096 -60.51 27.05 -24.71
N LEU A 1097 -60.61 28.39 -24.77
CA LEU A 1097 -60.44 29.27 -23.61
C LEU A 1097 -61.73 29.54 -22.81
N LEU A 1098 -62.89 29.07 -23.28
CA LEU A 1098 -64.18 29.34 -22.64
C LEU A 1098 -64.67 28.24 -21.67
N THR A 1099 -64.02 27.07 -21.66
CA THR A 1099 -64.51 25.92 -20.86
C THR A 1099 -63.84 25.78 -19.48
N ALA A 1100 -62.74 26.49 -19.22
CA ALA A 1100 -62.00 26.39 -17.96
C ALA A 1100 -62.37 27.44 -16.89
N LEU A 1101 -63.32 28.34 -17.16
CA LEU A 1101 -63.70 29.45 -16.27
C LEU A 1101 -64.95 29.20 -15.40
N ILE A 1102 -65.40 27.96 -15.22
CA ILE A 1102 -66.54 27.63 -14.34
C ILE A 1102 -66.10 26.64 -13.23
N SER A 1103 -65.94 27.19 -12.02
CA SER A 1103 -65.92 26.59 -10.66
C SER A 1103 -66.83 25.35 -10.47
N PRO A 1104 -66.75 24.52 -9.37
CA PRO A 1104 -66.39 24.97 -8.02
C PRO A 1104 -65.70 24.01 -7.01
N VAL A 1105 -65.10 24.69 -6.02
CA VAL A 1105 -64.96 24.31 -4.62
C VAL A 1105 -66.27 23.76 -4.03
N VAL A 1106 -66.30 22.49 -3.58
CA VAL A 1106 -67.21 21.99 -2.50
C VAL A 1106 -66.59 20.77 -1.77
N SER A 1107 -66.66 20.82 -0.43
CA SER A 1107 -66.50 19.76 0.60
C SER A 1107 -65.09 19.21 0.87
N GLN A 1108 -64.46 19.53 1.99
CA GLN A 1108 -64.72 19.12 3.40
C GLN A 1108 -64.34 17.66 3.72
N ASN A 1109 -63.38 17.57 4.66
CA ASN A 1109 -63.36 16.68 5.83
C ASN A 1109 -63.43 15.16 5.61
N ALA A 1110 -62.33 14.46 5.90
CA ALA A 1110 -62.29 13.46 6.97
C ALA A 1110 -60.87 12.89 7.16
N HIS A 1111 -60.32 13.13 8.36
CA HIS A 1111 -59.26 12.42 9.08
C HIS A 1111 -57.82 12.41 8.57
#